data_AF-A0A2G8S8W2-F1
#
_entry.id   AF-A0A2G8S8W2-F1
#
_cell.length_a   1.000
_cell.length_b   1.000
_cell.length_c   1.000
_cell.angle_alpha   90.00
_cell.angle_beta   90.00
_cell.angle_gamma   90.00
#
_symmetry.space_group_name_H-M   'P 1'
#
loop_
_entity.id
_entity.type
_entity.pdbx_description
1 polymer ?
#
loop_
_entity_poly.entity_id
_entity_poly.type
_entity_poly.pdbx_seq_one_letter_code
_entity_poly.pdbx_strand_id
1 'polypeptide(L)'
;MDPTKLEGFLPRLSQTLEELELLYFQFCRGYTADGVPDPASPNFFRDHTQYPAVRSLTIYRFDGPPLLDRLQHLFPALDGTLHIMSDPSVGSPAHEAFRTANRRAQDGSPSHAWKKLDRVVCSAGMLHALALRCPIRHVMLQRRDEERPRYAADALRANPVQRLKLTLACGRGMFDGIFTPELAGTLTHLTLVLVHDNFDERAERDAADAAQPLWDFLLGATRSALQPLHNVTHLRVVIHCKLHRGRNPWQRREEPADAPAAAREPDRDYPYSEAFMAAIRGGPAFDCDFATSLARALPSARYVFLMTGGNVVVRDPDQPARAGAWRSSERWNVSRGWRVANAGPATGGSTHPNGHGGRLGDGDPPAGALVELQGDVAETIIRNEELLLSQTDEKFHSFLFADAATRAPHIRALSIQNWRPPPVLVLAFQAADQASPDVDVAALLVEIITSCPQLTDISITLYFDSIHDQPIVAAIAALQTLRSLTVTGWSTNALNLLREVSSPIRTLSIPSFYNVDPASLEMVLPHLAPTLQELKLLYFRPRRSLTDDVPGSPDFFRARTQYAAVRALSVGQLVGPPLLDRLQHFFPALDGALLVGGADSTLDARAREDVRAANRRAQDSLSPHWQAWKKLDRVVCTPSVLHLLTLRCPIRHLMLDLDHDHDDDAEEPPIRRAAEDLRENPVRA
;
A
#
# COMPACT_ATOMS: atom_id res chain seq x y z
N MET A 1 -13.72 2.90 -0.86
CA MET A 1 -14.92 2.12 -1.21
C MET A 1 -15.81 2.07 0.01
N ASP A 2 -17.11 2.20 -0.14
CA ASP A 2 -18.07 2.03 0.95
C ASP A 2 -18.97 0.81 0.66
N PRO A 3 -19.74 0.32 1.66
CA PRO A 3 -20.64 -0.80 1.45
C PRO A 3 -21.63 -0.62 0.30
N THR A 4 -22.14 0.61 0.07
CA THR A 4 -23.02 0.92 -1.07
C THR A 4 -22.33 0.66 -2.42
N LYS A 5 -21.03 0.94 -2.53
CA LYS A 5 -20.23 0.63 -3.73
C LYS A 5 -19.94 -0.86 -3.89
N LEU A 6 -19.88 -1.64 -2.80
CA LEU A 6 -19.77 -3.11 -2.88
C LEU A 6 -21.04 -3.72 -3.50
N GLU A 7 -22.23 -3.19 -3.18
CA GLU A 7 -23.52 -3.63 -3.75
C GLU A 7 -23.58 -3.51 -5.28
N GLY A 8 -22.92 -2.50 -5.85
CA GLY A 8 -22.94 -2.30 -7.30
C GLY A 8 -22.19 -3.39 -8.08
N PHE A 9 -21.27 -4.12 -7.45
CA PHE A 9 -20.32 -5.00 -8.15
C PHE A 9 -20.31 -6.45 -7.69
N LEU A 10 -20.47 -6.70 -6.39
CA LEU A 10 -20.15 -8.00 -5.79
C LEU A 10 -21.33 -8.92 -5.38
N PRO A 11 -22.62 -8.54 -5.40
CA PRO A 11 -23.69 -9.45 -4.95
C PRO A 11 -23.70 -10.80 -5.66
N ARG A 12 -23.29 -10.84 -6.94
CA ARG A 12 -23.19 -12.08 -7.74
C ARG A 12 -22.11 -13.05 -7.25
N LEU A 13 -21.10 -12.55 -6.55
CA LEU A 13 -19.98 -13.33 -6.02
C LEU A 13 -20.10 -13.56 -4.50
N SER A 14 -21.14 -13.02 -3.86
CA SER A 14 -21.35 -13.09 -2.41
C SER A 14 -21.26 -14.49 -1.81
N GLN A 15 -21.74 -15.49 -2.56
CA GLN A 15 -21.80 -16.90 -2.13
C GLN A 15 -20.52 -17.70 -2.42
N THR A 16 -19.58 -17.16 -3.18
CA THR A 16 -18.38 -17.91 -3.64
C THR A 16 -17.06 -17.21 -3.34
N LEU A 17 -17.09 -15.93 -2.98
CA LEU A 17 -15.89 -15.15 -2.68
C LEU A 17 -15.32 -15.55 -1.33
N GLU A 18 -14.18 -16.23 -1.31
CA GLU A 18 -13.53 -16.67 -0.06
C GLU A 18 -12.48 -15.69 0.47
N GLU A 19 -11.86 -14.90 -0.41
CA GLU A 19 -10.84 -13.91 -0.06
C GLU A 19 -11.20 -12.56 -0.69
N LEU A 20 -11.17 -11.49 0.10
CA LEU A 20 -11.48 -10.14 -0.35
C LEU A 20 -10.38 -9.16 0.05
N GLU A 21 -9.88 -8.40 -0.92
CA GLU A 21 -8.91 -7.33 -0.69
C GLU A 21 -9.49 -5.98 -1.12
N LEU A 22 -9.37 -4.97 -0.27
CA LEU A 22 -9.94 -3.65 -0.44
C LEU A 22 -8.85 -2.59 -0.26
N LEU A 23 -8.55 -1.84 -1.31
CA LEU A 23 -7.54 -0.78 -1.25
C LEU A 23 -7.96 0.38 -0.31
N TYR A 24 -9.25 0.72 -0.32
CA TYR A 24 -9.84 1.76 0.51
C TYR A 24 -11.20 1.28 1.01
N PHE A 25 -11.44 1.32 2.31
CA PHE A 25 -12.74 0.95 2.88
C PHE A 25 -13.19 1.96 3.95
N GLN A 26 -14.45 2.40 3.86
CA GLN A 26 -15.06 3.31 4.82
C GLN A 26 -16.54 2.97 5.03
N PHE A 27 -17.05 3.06 6.25
CA PHE A 27 -18.45 2.74 6.51
C PHE A 27 -19.44 3.89 6.31
N CYS A 28 -19.02 5.14 6.51
CA CYS A 28 -19.89 6.32 6.33
C CYS A 28 -19.06 7.57 6.01
N ARG A 29 -19.66 8.51 5.26
CA ARG A 29 -19.21 9.90 5.10
C ARG A 29 -19.96 10.73 6.13
N GLY A 30 -19.28 11.17 7.20
CA GLY A 30 -19.88 11.95 8.28
C GLY A 30 -19.60 11.36 9.66
N TYR A 31 -18.50 11.80 10.27
CA TYR A 31 -18.29 11.68 11.71
C TYR A 31 -18.20 13.11 12.24
N THR A 32 -18.82 13.37 13.40
CA THR A 32 -18.55 14.60 14.13
C THR A 32 -17.10 14.60 14.62
N ALA A 33 -16.53 15.79 14.86
CA ALA A 33 -15.14 15.97 15.30
C ALA A 33 -14.78 15.18 16.58
N ASP A 34 -15.78 14.69 17.32
CA ASP A 34 -15.64 13.99 18.60
C ASP A 34 -15.66 12.45 18.48
N GLY A 35 -15.76 11.88 17.27
CA GLY A 35 -15.62 10.43 17.07
C GLY A 35 -16.72 9.57 17.72
N VAL A 36 -17.87 10.16 18.06
CA VAL A 36 -19.03 9.41 18.57
C VAL A 36 -19.74 8.76 17.37
N PRO A 37 -19.94 7.43 17.36
CA PRO A 37 -20.71 6.77 16.31
C PRO A 37 -22.14 7.33 16.33
N ASP A 38 -22.66 7.76 15.19
CA ASP A 38 -24.08 8.12 15.07
C ASP A 38 -24.93 6.88 15.43
N PRO A 39 -25.71 6.91 16.52
CA PRO A 39 -26.57 5.81 16.93
C PRO A 39 -27.72 5.54 15.94
N ALA A 40 -27.90 6.42 14.95
CA ALA A 40 -29.10 6.52 14.13
C ALA A 40 -28.90 6.24 12.63
N SER A 41 -28.02 5.29 12.24
CA SER A 41 -28.13 4.61 10.94
C SER A 41 -28.78 3.22 11.08
N PRO A 42 -30.07 3.11 11.49
CA PRO A 42 -30.76 1.84 11.69
C PRO A 42 -30.92 1.01 10.41
N ASN A 43 -30.67 1.60 9.24
CA ASN A 43 -30.84 0.96 7.94
C ASN A 43 -29.58 0.29 7.39
N PHE A 44 -28.40 0.48 8.00
CA PHE A 44 -27.15 -0.08 7.48
C PHE A 44 -27.24 -1.59 7.20
N PHE A 45 -27.82 -2.34 8.13
CA PHE A 45 -27.94 -3.80 8.04
C PHE A 45 -29.06 -4.29 7.10
N ARG A 46 -29.98 -3.42 6.67
CA ARG A 46 -31.07 -3.78 5.76
C ARG A 46 -30.70 -3.58 4.30
N ASP A 47 -29.78 -2.66 4.03
CA ASP A 47 -29.52 -2.19 2.68
C ASP A 47 -28.27 -2.83 2.04
N HIS A 48 -27.57 -3.73 2.75
CA HIS A 48 -26.31 -4.31 2.28
C HIS A 48 -26.33 -5.86 2.26
N THR A 49 -25.83 -6.41 1.17
CA THR A 49 -25.61 -7.83 0.91
C THR A 49 -24.50 -8.35 1.83
N GLN A 50 -24.75 -9.54 2.39
CA GLN A 50 -23.74 -10.28 3.14
C GLN A 50 -22.87 -11.12 2.22
N TYR A 51 -21.61 -11.32 2.63
CA TYR A 51 -20.62 -12.13 1.94
C TYR A 51 -20.25 -13.34 2.80
N PRO A 52 -21.16 -14.34 2.90
CA PRO A 52 -21.00 -15.47 3.81
C PRO A 52 -19.88 -16.45 3.41
N ALA A 53 -19.36 -16.38 2.18
CA ALA A 53 -18.22 -17.19 1.77
C ALA A 53 -16.88 -16.60 2.21
N VAL A 54 -16.80 -15.30 2.51
CA VAL A 54 -15.52 -14.62 2.79
C VAL A 54 -14.93 -15.13 4.10
N ARG A 55 -13.76 -15.77 3.99
CA ARG A 55 -12.96 -16.29 5.10
C ARG A 55 -11.79 -15.38 5.41
N SER A 56 -11.25 -14.66 4.43
CA SER A 56 -10.13 -13.71 4.60
C SER A 56 -10.45 -12.33 4.01
N LEU A 57 -10.09 -11.28 4.75
CA LEU A 57 -10.33 -9.88 4.42
C LEU A 57 -9.07 -9.05 4.64
N THR A 58 -8.62 -8.35 3.60
CA THR A 58 -7.51 -7.38 3.65
C THR A 58 -8.02 -5.99 3.31
N ILE A 59 -7.71 -5.01 4.14
CA ILE A 59 -8.06 -3.60 3.96
C ILE A 59 -6.78 -2.77 4.05
N TYR A 60 -6.36 -2.19 2.93
CA TYR A 60 -5.11 -1.41 2.85
C TYR A 60 -5.26 -0.05 3.55
N ARG A 61 -6.40 0.62 3.36
CA ARG A 61 -6.72 1.85 4.07
C ARG A 61 -8.14 1.81 4.60
N PHE A 62 -8.25 1.94 5.92
CA PHE A 62 -9.53 2.02 6.62
C PHE A 62 -9.78 3.48 7.02
N ASP A 63 -10.76 4.13 6.41
CA ASP A 63 -11.14 5.50 6.73
C ASP A 63 -12.42 5.50 7.58
N GLY A 64 -12.33 6.06 8.79
CA GLY A 64 -13.44 6.09 9.77
C GLY A 64 -13.35 5.01 10.88
N PRO A 65 -14.36 4.92 11.77
CA PRO A 65 -14.38 4.04 12.92
C PRO A 65 -14.47 2.56 12.48
N PRO A 66 -13.60 1.69 13.02
CA PRO A 66 -13.59 0.27 12.71
C PRO A 66 -14.68 -0.47 13.50
N LEU A 67 -15.94 -0.27 13.11
CA LEU A 67 -17.10 -0.83 13.82
C LEU A 67 -17.33 -2.31 13.46
N LEU A 68 -17.28 -3.17 14.48
CA LEU A 68 -17.36 -4.62 14.32
C LEU A 68 -18.75 -5.13 13.97
N ASP A 69 -19.82 -4.51 14.46
CA ASP A 69 -21.19 -4.86 14.09
C ASP A 69 -21.37 -4.81 12.57
N ARG A 70 -20.84 -3.77 11.93
CA ARG A 70 -20.85 -3.59 10.47
C ARG A 70 -19.97 -4.61 9.75
N LEU A 71 -18.74 -4.83 10.21
CA LEU A 71 -17.83 -5.83 9.62
C LEU A 71 -18.38 -7.25 9.74
N GLN A 72 -18.92 -7.62 10.90
CA GLN A 72 -19.49 -8.93 11.17
C GLN A 72 -20.78 -9.18 10.39
N HIS A 73 -21.57 -8.12 10.14
CA HIS A 73 -22.73 -8.24 9.27
C HIS A 73 -22.33 -8.51 7.82
N LEU A 74 -21.36 -7.75 7.27
CA LEU A 74 -20.93 -7.92 5.88
C LEU A 74 -20.19 -9.24 5.67
N PHE A 75 -19.36 -9.66 6.63
CA PHE A 75 -18.49 -10.83 6.53
C PHE A 75 -18.74 -11.80 7.69
N PRO A 76 -19.93 -12.43 7.77
CA PRO A 76 -20.33 -13.19 8.97
C PRO A 76 -19.52 -14.46 9.19
N ALA A 77 -18.88 -15.00 8.15
CA ALA A 77 -18.16 -16.26 8.20
C ALA A 77 -16.62 -16.12 8.29
N LEU A 78 -16.13 -14.89 8.50
CA LEU A 78 -14.70 -14.59 8.55
C LEU A 78 -14.03 -15.38 9.68
N ASP A 79 -13.11 -16.27 9.31
CA ASP A 79 -12.36 -17.10 10.26
C ASP A 79 -10.89 -17.33 9.88
N GLY A 80 -10.48 -16.84 8.71
CA GLY A 80 -9.12 -16.86 8.20
C GLY A 80 -8.35 -15.61 8.63
N THR A 81 -7.98 -14.76 7.66
CA THR A 81 -7.16 -13.56 7.92
C THR A 81 -8.01 -12.29 7.98
N LEU A 82 -7.80 -11.45 9.00
CA LEU A 82 -8.22 -10.05 9.01
C LEU A 82 -6.98 -9.15 8.98
N HIS A 83 -6.74 -8.47 7.86
CA HIS A 83 -5.59 -7.58 7.70
C HIS A 83 -6.06 -6.14 7.50
N ILE A 84 -5.68 -5.22 8.38
CA ILE A 84 -6.00 -3.79 8.29
C ILE A 84 -4.69 -2.99 8.39
N MET A 85 -4.21 -2.42 7.28
CA MET A 85 -2.89 -1.77 7.22
C MET A 85 -2.86 -0.31 7.64
N SER A 86 -4.00 0.39 7.57
CA SER A 86 -4.07 1.78 8.02
C SER A 86 -5.12 1.98 9.10
N ASP A 87 -4.67 2.55 10.22
CA ASP A 87 -5.53 3.18 11.21
C ASP A 87 -6.06 4.51 10.63
N PRO A 88 -7.35 4.86 10.80
CA PRO A 88 -7.78 6.24 10.67
C PRO A 88 -6.92 7.13 11.59
N SER A 89 -6.46 8.28 11.10
CA SER A 89 -5.67 9.24 11.89
C SER A 89 -6.54 9.90 12.96
N VAL A 90 -6.88 9.17 14.04
CA VAL A 90 -7.79 9.64 15.09
C VAL A 90 -7.10 9.58 16.45
N GLY A 91 -7.34 10.59 17.28
CA GLY A 91 -6.73 10.70 18.61
C GLY A 91 -7.08 9.55 19.57
N SER A 92 -6.35 9.48 20.70
CA SER A 92 -6.55 8.50 21.77
C SER A 92 -7.99 8.40 22.31
N PRO A 93 -8.78 9.48 22.46
CA PRO A 93 -10.16 9.37 22.96
C PRO A 93 -11.09 8.57 22.02
N ALA A 94 -10.87 8.66 20.72
CA ALA A 94 -11.68 7.96 19.73
C ALA A 94 -11.46 6.45 19.77
N HIS A 95 -10.22 6.00 20.02
CA HIS A 95 -9.90 4.58 20.17
C HIS A 95 -10.69 3.91 21.30
N GLU A 96 -10.84 4.58 22.44
CA GLU A 96 -11.64 4.06 23.57
C GLU A 96 -13.14 4.05 23.27
N ALA A 97 -13.63 5.06 22.56
CA ALA A 97 -15.02 5.10 22.11
C ALA A 97 -15.33 3.93 21.17
N PHE A 98 -14.46 3.68 20.18
CA PHE A 98 -14.59 2.55 19.26
C PHE A 98 -14.48 1.21 19.98
N ARG A 99 -13.51 1.08 20.89
CA ARG A 99 -13.36 -0.10 21.75
C ARG A 99 -14.63 -0.41 22.52
N THR A 100 -15.23 0.61 23.12
CA THR A 100 -16.47 0.46 23.91
C THR A 100 -17.64 0.06 23.02
N ALA A 101 -17.81 0.69 21.86
CA ALA A 101 -18.85 0.34 20.89
C ALA A 101 -18.71 -1.11 20.41
N ASN A 102 -17.49 -1.52 20.04
CA ASN A 102 -17.21 -2.86 19.54
C ASN A 102 -17.39 -3.95 20.59
N ARG A 103 -17.09 -3.68 21.87
CA ARG A 103 -17.43 -4.60 22.97
C ARG A 103 -18.93 -4.78 23.11
N ARG A 104 -19.69 -3.68 23.14
CA ARG A 104 -21.16 -3.72 23.23
C ARG A 104 -21.79 -4.50 22.08
N ALA A 105 -21.29 -4.31 20.85
CA ALA A 105 -21.76 -5.04 19.68
C ALA A 105 -21.58 -6.56 19.83
N GLN A 106 -20.39 -7.00 20.24
CA GLN A 106 -20.08 -8.42 20.41
C GLN A 106 -20.82 -9.05 21.60
N ASP A 107 -20.95 -8.32 22.71
CA ASP A 107 -21.63 -8.80 23.92
C ASP A 107 -23.17 -8.82 23.74
N GLY A 108 -23.73 -7.86 22.98
CA GLY A 108 -25.16 -7.72 22.74
C GLY A 108 -25.74 -8.63 21.65
N SER A 109 -24.91 -9.23 20.81
CA SER A 109 -25.34 -10.13 19.72
C SER A 109 -24.32 -11.24 19.44
N PRO A 110 -24.08 -12.14 20.41
CA PRO A 110 -23.03 -13.16 20.32
C PRO A 110 -23.24 -14.16 19.17
N SER A 111 -24.46 -14.33 18.67
CA SER A 111 -24.76 -15.18 17.50
C SER A 111 -24.21 -14.62 16.18
N HIS A 112 -23.93 -13.31 16.13
CA HIS A 112 -23.40 -12.62 14.96
C HIS A 112 -21.89 -12.34 15.06
N ALA A 113 -21.29 -12.57 16.23
CA ALA A 113 -19.85 -12.41 16.41
C ALA A 113 -19.07 -13.52 15.69
N TRP A 114 -17.88 -13.18 15.19
CA TRP A 114 -16.95 -14.17 14.64
C TRP A 114 -16.59 -15.21 15.70
N LYS A 115 -16.50 -16.48 15.30
CA LYS A 115 -16.26 -17.58 16.24
C LYS A 115 -14.78 -17.78 16.56
N LYS A 116 -13.90 -17.46 15.61
CA LYS A 116 -12.44 -17.53 15.70
C LYS A 116 -11.85 -16.71 14.56
N LEU A 117 -10.58 -16.36 14.66
CA LEU A 117 -9.77 -15.87 13.55
C LEU A 117 -8.44 -16.61 13.52
N ASP A 118 -8.02 -17.06 12.34
CA ASP A 118 -6.71 -17.67 12.17
C ASP A 118 -5.60 -16.63 12.33
N ARG A 119 -5.76 -15.47 11.68
CA ARG A 119 -4.73 -14.44 11.64
C ARG A 119 -5.32 -13.03 11.72
N VAL A 120 -4.71 -12.16 12.51
CA VAL A 120 -5.01 -10.72 12.54
C VAL A 120 -3.74 -9.93 12.30
N VAL A 121 -3.73 -9.06 11.29
CA VAL A 121 -2.59 -8.20 10.96
C VAL A 121 -3.05 -6.75 11.01
N CYS A 122 -2.56 -5.96 11.96
CA CYS A 122 -2.94 -4.55 12.09
C CYS A 122 -1.96 -3.77 12.96
N SER A 123 -2.26 -2.50 13.24
CA SER A 123 -1.54 -1.73 14.24
C SER A 123 -2.03 -2.05 15.67
N ALA A 124 -1.27 -1.64 16.69
CA ALA A 124 -1.65 -1.87 18.08
C ALA A 124 -2.90 -1.05 18.48
N GLY A 125 -3.01 0.17 17.97
CA GLY A 125 -4.20 1.02 18.12
C GLY A 125 -5.45 0.35 17.56
N MET A 126 -5.38 -0.13 16.32
CA MET A 126 -6.46 -0.85 15.67
C MET A 126 -6.87 -2.12 16.43
N LEU A 127 -5.92 -2.96 16.85
CA LEU A 127 -6.24 -4.18 17.62
C LEU A 127 -6.99 -3.85 18.93
N HIS A 128 -6.54 -2.80 19.62
CA HIS A 128 -7.18 -2.30 20.85
C HIS A 128 -8.61 -1.79 20.60
N ALA A 129 -8.80 -1.03 19.53
CA ALA A 129 -10.10 -0.47 19.14
C ALA A 129 -11.09 -1.56 18.68
N LEU A 130 -10.63 -2.59 17.97
CA LEU A 130 -11.48 -3.71 17.55
C LEU A 130 -11.99 -4.51 18.76
N ALA A 131 -11.19 -4.66 19.81
CA ALA A 131 -11.61 -5.35 21.03
C ALA A 131 -12.16 -6.77 20.78
N LEU A 132 -11.55 -7.50 19.85
CA LEU A 132 -12.00 -8.82 19.39
C LEU A 132 -12.13 -9.79 20.58
N ARG A 133 -13.31 -10.44 20.68
CA ARG A 133 -13.61 -11.42 21.74
C ARG A 133 -13.44 -12.87 21.28
N CYS A 134 -13.37 -13.10 19.98
CA CYS A 134 -13.15 -14.43 19.42
C CYS A 134 -11.70 -14.88 19.62
N PRO A 135 -11.42 -16.18 19.79
CA PRO A 135 -10.06 -16.70 19.83
C PRO A 135 -9.28 -16.34 18.56
N ILE A 136 -8.03 -15.91 18.72
CA ILE A 136 -7.12 -15.58 17.61
C ILE A 136 -5.90 -16.48 17.68
N ARG A 137 -5.58 -17.22 16.61
CA ARG A 137 -4.38 -18.09 16.60
C ARG A 137 -3.09 -17.26 16.46
N HIS A 138 -3.06 -16.30 15.54
CA HIS A 138 -1.87 -15.50 15.21
C HIS A 138 -2.17 -14.01 15.10
N VAL A 139 -1.46 -13.17 15.85
CA VAL A 139 -1.49 -11.70 15.71
C VAL A 139 -0.18 -11.17 15.17
N MET A 140 -0.22 -10.24 14.22
CA MET A 140 0.93 -9.53 13.67
C MET A 140 0.73 -8.02 13.82
N LEU A 141 1.48 -7.39 14.74
CA LEU A 141 1.44 -5.95 14.98
C LEU A 141 2.47 -5.22 14.14
N GLN A 142 2.02 -4.26 13.34
CA GLN A 142 2.84 -3.41 12.47
C GLN A 142 3.33 -2.16 13.23
N ARG A 143 4.53 -1.66 12.90
CA ARG A 143 5.13 -0.46 13.51
C ARG A 143 4.40 0.79 13.02
N ARG A 144 3.95 1.64 13.94
CA ARG A 144 3.58 3.05 13.70
C ARG A 144 4.17 3.94 14.79
N ASP A 145 4.67 5.11 14.38
CA ASP A 145 5.52 5.98 15.22
C ASP A 145 4.76 6.67 16.37
N GLU A 146 3.43 6.76 16.30
CA GLU A 146 2.58 7.46 17.28
C GLU A 146 1.91 6.55 18.33
N GLU A 147 2.01 5.23 18.18
CA GLU A 147 1.22 4.30 19.00
C GLU A 147 1.85 4.02 20.36
N ARG A 148 0.98 3.91 21.39
CA ARG A 148 1.40 3.67 22.78
C ARG A 148 1.47 2.16 23.04
N PRO A 149 2.59 1.61 23.54
CA PRO A 149 2.74 0.18 23.88
C PRO A 149 1.60 -0.41 24.72
N ARG A 150 0.97 0.44 25.55
CA ARG A 150 -0.21 0.09 26.37
C ARG A 150 -1.39 -0.49 25.56
N TYR A 151 -1.60 -0.08 24.31
CA TYR A 151 -2.71 -0.60 23.51
C TYR A 151 -2.50 -2.05 23.12
N ALA A 152 -1.28 -2.40 22.71
CA ALA A 152 -0.90 -3.79 22.47
C ALA A 152 -1.06 -4.61 23.77
N ALA A 153 -0.54 -4.10 24.89
CA ALA A 153 -0.65 -4.74 26.20
C ALA A 153 -2.11 -5.03 26.60
N ASP A 154 -2.99 -4.03 26.50
CA ASP A 154 -4.39 -4.15 26.89
C ASP A 154 -5.20 -5.04 25.95
N ALA A 155 -4.85 -5.08 24.67
CA ALA A 155 -5.49 -5.96 23.70
C ALA A 155 -5.06 -7.43 23.91
N LEU A 156 -3.76 -7.68 24.04
CA LEU A 156 -3.19 -9.01 24.22
C LEU A 156 -3.52 -9.60 25.61
N ARG A 157 -3.68 -8.77 26.64
CA ARG A 157 -4.21 -9.20 27.94
C ARG A 157 -5.64 -9.72 27.83
N ALA A 158 -6.49 -9.01 27.08
CA ALA A 158 -7.89 -9.34 26.92
C ALA A 158 -8.11 -10.56 26.02
N ASN A 159 -7.19 -10.82 25.09
CA ASN A 159 -7.24 -11.92 24.14
C ASN A 159 -5.81 -12.48 23.90
N PRO A 160 -5.30 -13.32 24.83
CA PRO A 160 -3.94 -13.84 24.75
C PRO A 160 -3.81 -14.87 23.61
N VAL A 161 -2.73 -14.79 22.84
CA VAL A 161 -2.55 -15.53 21.58
C VAL A 161 -1.37 -16.51 21.62
N GLN A 162 -1.46 -17.57 20.81
CA GLN A 162 -0.41 -18.58 20.72
C GLN A 162 0.77 -18.14 19.84
N ARG A 163 0.50 -17.33 18.81
CA ARG A 163 1.52 -16.83 17.86
C ARG A 163 1.46 -15.32 17.77
N LEU A 164 2.61 -14.66 17.92
CA LEU A 164 2.71 -13.20 17.90
C LEU A 164 3.90 -12.75 17.07
N LYS A 165 3.66 -11.83 16.13
CA LYS A 165 4.68 -10.99 15.51
C LYS A 165 4.54 -9.56 16.02
N LEU A 166 5.62 -8.96 16.51
CA LEU A 166 5.67 -7.56 16.91
C LEU A 166 6.69 -6.82 16.06
N THR A 167 6.32 -5.64 15.57
CA THR A 167 7.26 -4.70 14.95
C THR A 167 7.35 -3.45 15.83
N LEU A 168 8.51 -3.20 16.44
CA LEU A 168 8.71 -2.17 17.47
C LEU A 168 9.86 -1.23 17.08
N ALA A 169 9.74 0.05 17.42
CA ALA A 169 10.87 0.97 17.36
C ALA A 169 11.82 0.72 18.54
N CYS A 170 13.13 0.71 18.29
CA CYS A 170 14.13 0.55 19.34
C CYS A 170 14.16 1.77 20.26
N GLY A 171 14.03 1.55 21.57
CA GLY A 171 14.11 2.63 22.56
C GLY A 171 13.77 2.17 23.98
N ARG A 172 13.90 3.07 24.96
CA ARG A 172 13.46 2.80 26.33
C ARG A 172 11.96 2.52 26.35
N GLY A 173 11.57 1.50 27.10
CA GLY A 173 10.17 1.12 27.27
C GLY A 173 9.50 0.46 26.05
N MET A 174 10.27 0.05 25.03
CA MET A 174 9.72 -0.60 23.83
C MET A 174 8.90 -1.87 24.12
N PHE A 175 9.15 -2.53 25.26
CA PHE A 175 8.42 -3.72 25.70
C PHE A 175 7.43 -3.45 26.84
N ASP A 176 7.26 -2.20 27.27
CA ASP A 176 6.55 -1.87 28.52
C ASP A 176 5.13 -2.41 28.52
N GLY A 177 4.90 -3.38 29.41
CA GLY A 177 3.61 -4.01 29.64
C GLY A 177 3.12 -4.94 28.53
N ILE A 178 3.85 -5.12 27.42
CA ILE A 178 3.37 -5.93 26.27
C ILE A 178 3.25 -7.41 26.64
N PHE A 179 4.27 -7.96 27.31
CA PHE A 179 4.29 -9.36 27.75
C PHE A 179 3.58 -9.53 29.09
N THR A 180 2.25 -9.53 29.07
CA THR A 180 1.44 -9.74 30.27
C THR A 180 1.50 -11.20 30.72
N PRO A 181 1.19 -11.51 32.00
CA PRO A 181 1.17 -12.89 32.49
C PRO A 181 0.24 -13.82 31.69
N GLU A 182 -0.90 -13.29 31.22
CA GLU A 182 -1.89 -14.01 30.42
C GLU A 182 -1.32 -14.42 29.05
N LEU A 183 -0.61 -13.49 28.40
CA LEU A 183 0.07 -13.77 27.15
C LEU A 183 1.24 -14.75 27.36
N ALA A 184 2.02 -14.56 28.41
CA ALA A 184 3.13 -15.44 28.76
C ALA A 184 2.71 -16.90 28.94
N GLY A 185 1.49 -17.12 29.47
CA GLY A 185 0.91 -18.46 29.64
C GLY A 185 0.45 -19.13 28.34
N THR A 186 0.28 -18.40 27.24
CA THR A 186 -0.30 -18.94 25.99
C THR A 186 0.65 -18.89 24.79
N LEU A 187 1.59 -17.95 24.79
CA LEU A 187 2.46 -17.66 23.67
C LEU A 187 3.50 -18.79 23.46
N THR A 188 3.50 -19.36 22.26
CA THR A 188 4.41 -20.45 21.87
C THR A 188 5.33 -20.06 20.71
N HIS A 189 4.92 -19.12 19.85
CA HIS A 189 5.71 -18.63 18.72
C HIS A 189 5.80 -17.12 18.77
N LEU A 190 7.01 -16.58 18.73
CA LEU A 190 7.26 -15.15 18.81
C LEU A 190 8.22 -14.71 17.71
N THR A 191 7.78 -13.73 16.90
CA THR A 191 8.65 -13.00 15.97
C THR A 191 8.76 -11.54 16.42
N LEU A 192 9.93 -11.12 16.86
CA LEU A 192 10.23 -9.73 17.21
C LEU A 192 10.98 -9.07 16.06
N VAL A 193 10.45 -7.95 15.57
CA VAL A 193 11.11 -7.10 14.59
C VAL A 193 11.39 -5.75 15.27
N LEU A 194 12.64 -5.52 15.61
CA LEU A 194 13.11 -4.30 16.27
C LEU A 194 13.69 -3.38 15.21
N VAL A 195 13.17 -2.17 15.08
CA VAL A 195 13.56 -1.22 14.06
C VAL A 195 14.26 -0.03 14.70
N HIS A 196 15.55 0.12 14.45
CA HIS A 196 16.34 1.26 14.90
C HIS A 196 16.47 2.27 13.77
N ASP A 197 16.02 3.50 13.97
CA ASP A 197 16.25 4.64 13.07
C ASP A 197 16.87 5.76 13.89
N ASN A 198 18.08 6.19 13.53
CA ASN A 198 18.82 7.20 14.30
C ASN A 198 18.34 8.64 14.06
N PHE A 199 17.38 8.85 13.14
CA PHE A 199 16.71 10.14 12.91
C PHE A 199 15.33 10.25 13.59
N ASP A 200 14.87 9.16 14.19
CA ASP A 200 13.63 9.15 14.98
C ASP A 200 13.81 10.04 16.23
N GLU A 201 12.92 11.01 16.45
CA GLU A 201 13.00 11.95 17.57
C GLU A 201 13.02 11.26 18.95
N ARG A 202 12.54 10.01 19.04
CA ARG A 202 12.66 9.19 20.25
C ARG A 202 14.08 8.70 20.51
N ALA A 203 14.90 8.52 19.47
CA ALA A 203 16.31 8.14 19.60
C ALA A 203 17.16 9.30 20.14
N GLU A 204 16.76 10.54 19.87
CA GLU A 204 17.54 11.73 20.22
C GLU A 204 17.43 12.18 21.68
N ARG A 205 16.36 11.86 22.41
CA ARG A 205 16.34 12.10 23.88
C ARG A 205 17.46 11.35 24.61
N ASP A 206 18.06 10.35 23.98
CA ASP A 206 19.08 9.47 24.54
C ASP A 206 20.46 9.67 23.88
N ALA A 207 20.64 10.62 22.95
CA ALA A 207 21.90 10.85 22.20
C ALA A 207 23.02 11.56 22.99
N ALA A 208 23.05 11.37 24.32
CA ALA A 208 24.11 11.88 25.17
C ALA A 208 25.28 10.91 25.38
N ASP A 209 25.15 9.59 25.14
CA ASP A 209 26.25 8.65 25.40
C ASP A 209 26.33 7.52 24.35
N ALA A 210 27.56 7.09 24.04
CA ALA A 210 27.99 6.27 22.90
C ALA A 210 27.03 5.13 22.45
N ALA A 211 26.96 4.87 21.15
CA ALA A 211 26.07 3.88 20.53
C ALA A 211 26.27 2.41 20.98
N GLN A 212 27.39 2.06 21.62
CA GLN A 212 27.63 0.70 22.14
C GLN A 212 26.76 0.39 23.38
N PRO A 213 26.69 1.25 24.43
CA PRO A 213 25.76 1.08 25.54
C PRO A 213 24.29 0.94 25.15
N LEU A 214 23.85 1.60 24.06
CA LEU A 214 22.48 1.47 23.55
C LEU A 214 22.19 0.05 23.05
N TRP A 215 23.19 -0.57 22.42
CA TRP A 215 23.07 -1.91 21.83
C TRP A 215 23.05 -3.00 22.91
N ASP A 216 23.97 -2.93 23.87
CA ASP A 216 23.96 -3.84 25.03
C ASP A 216 22.68 -3.68 25.85
N PHE A 217 22.20 -2.44 26.01
CA PHE A 217 20.91 -2.16 26.61
C PHE A 217 19.77 -2.81 25.83
N LEU A 218 19.77 -2.74 24.50
CA LEU A 218 18.73 -3.33 23.66
C LEU A 218 18.68 -4.86 23.78
N LEU A 219 19.84 -5.51 23.72
CA LEU A 219 19.93 -6.97 23.88
C LEU A 219 19.53 -7.39 25.30
N GLY A 220 20.00 -6.64 26.31
CA GLY A 220 19.65 -6.85 27.71
C GLY A 220 18.16 -6.62 28.01
N ALA A 221 17.55 -5.61 27.40
CA ALA A 221 16.13 -5.32 27.49
C ALA A 221 15.29 -6.40 26.81
N THR A 222 15.71 -6.86 25.63
CA THR A 222 15.06 -7.98 24.92
C THR A 222 15.10 -9.24 25.76
N ARG A 223 16.26 -9.61 26.30
CA ARG A 223 16.40 -10.78 27.18
C ARG A 223 15.51 -10.66 28.42
N SER A 224 15.54 -9.51 29.09
CA SER A 224 14.72 -9.27 30.30
C SER A 224 13.23 -9.32 30.01
N ALA A 225 12.79 -8.77 28.87
CA ALA A 225 11.40 -8.76 28.46
C ALA A 225 10.87 -10.16 28.07
N LEU A 226 11.75 -11.03 27.55
CA LEU A 226 11.39 -12.40 27.15
C LEU A 226 11.37 -13.38 28.33
N GLN A 227 12.08 -13.10 29.43
CA GLN A 227 12.19 -13.99 30.58
C GLN A 227 10.86 -14.52 31.16
N PRO A 228 9.75 -13.75 31.19
CA PRO A 228 8.45 -14.27 31.65
C PRO A 228 7.81 -15.32 30.73
N LEU A 229 8.25 -15.42 29.47
CA LEU A 229 7.60 -16.18 28.39
C LEU A 229 7.99 -17.66 28.37
N HIS A 230 7.68 -18.37 29.45
CA HIS A 230 8.08 -19.76 29.69
C HIS A 230 7.62 -20.77 28.64
N ASN A 231 6.56 -20.49 27.87
CA ASN A 231 5.99 -21.41 26.88
C ASN A 231 6.47 -21.20 25.44
N VAL A 232 7.32 -20.20 25.18
CA VAL A 232 7.82 -19.93 23.82
C VAL A 232 8.77 -21.05 23.38
N THR A 233 8.40 -21.71 22.29
CA THR A 233 9.15 -22.80 21.65
C THR A 233 9.92 -22.33 20.42
N HIS A 234 9.39 -21.34 19.71
CA HIS A 234 9.99 -20.78 18.51
C HIS A 234 10.15 -19.27 18.66
N LEU A 235 11.40 -18.81 18.68
CA LEU A 235 11.72 -17.38 18.73
C LEU A 235 12.42 -16.96 17.45
N ARG A 236 11.95 -15.89 16.82
CA ARG A 236 12.68 -15.16 15.79
C ARG A 236 12.88 -13.72 16.25
N VAL A 237 14.12 -13.24 16.27
CA VAL A 237 14.44 -11.84 16.52
C VAL A 237 15.10 -11.27 15.27
N VAL A 238 14.50 -10.22 14.74
CA VAL A 238 14.96 -9.46 13.59
C VAL A 238 15.28 -8.06 14.07
N ILE A 239 16.49 -7.57 13.85
CA ILE A 239 16.83 -6.17 14.10
C ILE A 239 17.13 -5.49 12.78
N HIS A 240 16.30 -4.52 12.43
CA HIS A 240 16.43 -3.69 11.25
C HIS A 240 16.99 -2.31 11.63
N CYS A 241 18.15 -1.93 11.13
CA CYS A 241 18.72 -0.61 11.39
C CYS A 241 18.68 0.28 10.15
N LYS A 242 18.25 1.51 10.31
CA LYS A 242 18.35 2.57 9.32
C LYS A 242 19.19 3.70 9.91
N LEU A 243 20.39 3.85 9.38
CA LEU A 243 21.43 4.68 9.98
C LEU A 243 21.79 5.82 9.05
N HIS A 244 21.44 7.04 9.44
CA HIS A 244 21.75 8.25 8.72
C HIS A 244 23.12 8.82 9.12
N ARG A 245 23.98 9.09 8.15
CA ARG A 245 25.29 9.73 8.31
C ARG A 245 25.17 11.21 7.97
N GLY A 246 25.02 12.04 9.00
CA GLY A 246 24.91 13.50 8.90
C GLY A 246 23.84 14.08 9.83
N ARG A 247 23.77 15.41 9.92
CA ARG A 247 22.81 16.13 10.78
C ARG A 247 21.35 15.86 10.34
N ASN A 248 20.48 15.62 11.31
CA ASN A 248 19.03 15.51 11.10
C ASN A 248 18.46 16.83 10.54
N PRO A 249 17.93 16.88 9.30
CA PRO A 249 17.48 18.13 8.67
C PRO A 249 16.14 18.63 9.24
N TRP A 250 15.39 17.76 9.93
CA TRP A 250 14.11 18.09 10.55
C TRP A 250 14.28 18.78 11.90
N GLN A 251 15.49 18.75 12.46
CA GLN A 251 15.86 19.51 13.65
C GLN A 251 16.41 20.89 13.29
N ARG A 252 15.50 21.78 12.92
CA ARG A 252 15.82 23.21 12.84
C ARG A 252 15.77 23.81 14.25
N ARG A 253 16.87 23.70 15.01
CA ARG A 253 17.07 24.63 16.14
C ARG A 253 17.29 26.01 15.51
N GLU A 254 16.37 26.94 15.71
CA GLU A 254 16.56 28.34 15.34
C GLU A 254 17.77 28.87 16.10
N GLU A 255 18.95 28.78 15.48
CA GLU A 255 20.12 29.48 15.97
C GLU A 255 19.95 30.97 15.68
N PRO A 256 20.11 31.86 16.69
CA PRO A 256 20.14 33.29 16.44
C PRO A 256 21.23 33.60 15.42
N ALA A 257 20.91 34.42 14.42
CA ALA A 257 21.80 34.77 13.31
C ALA A 257 23.16 35.35 13.76
N ASP A 258 23.26 35.81 15.02
CA ASP A 258 24.39 36.55 15.57
C ASP A 258 25.26 35.72 16.55
N ALA A 259 25.06 34.40 16.66
CA ALA A 259 25.91 33.57 17.52
C ALA A 259 27.38 33.52 17.01
N PRO A 260 28.38 33.80 17.86
CA PRO A 260 29.78 33.80 17.45
C PRO A 260 30.21 32.40 16.97
N ALA A 261 31.12 32.32 15.99
CA ALA A 261 31.56 31.06 15.39
C ALA A 261 32.13 30.03 16.39
N ALA A 262 32.60 30.49 17.56
CA ALA A 262 33.06 29.64 18.66
C ALA A 262 31.91 29.05 19.53
N ALA A 263 30.70 29.59 19.40
CA ALA A 263 29.48 29.09 20.04
C ALA A 263 28.63 28.20 19.11
N ARG A 264 28.98 28.12 17.81
CA ARG A 264 28.48 27.06 16.94
C ARG A 264 29.12 25.77 17.42
N GLU A 265 28.31 24.85 17.97
CA GLU A 265 28.82 23.51 18.26
C GLU A 265 29.46 22.97 16.98
N PRO A 266 30.67 22.38 17.05
CA PRO A 266 31.26 21.71 15.89
C PRO A 266 30.22 20.74 15.35
N ASP A 267 30.08 20.70 14.02
CA ASP A 267 29.20 19.78 13.29
C ASP A 267 29.46 18.39 13.89
N ARG A 268 28.61 17.94 14.83
CA ARG A 268 28.81 16.66 15.48
C ARG A 268 28.48 15.64 14.42
N ASP A 269 29.53 15.20 13.73
CA ASP A 269 29.59 13.91 13.09
C ASP A 269 29.11 12.92 14.16
N TYR A 270 27.83 12.54 14.10
CA TYR A 270 27.33 11.37 14.81
C TYR A 270 27.38 10.17 13.84
N PRO A 271 28.56 9.58 13.53
CA PRO A 271 28.59 8.23 13.05
C PRO A 271 28.61 7.36 14.30
N TYR A 272 27.64 6.47 14.40
CA TYR A 272 27.75 5.21 15.13
C TYR A 272 29.20 4.68 15.18
N SER A 273 29.62 4.05 16.28
CA SER A 273 30.99 3.52 16.41
C SER A 273 31.26 2.40 15.40
N GLU A 274 32.50 2.24 14.94
CA GLU A 274 32.89 1.06 14.13
C GLU A 274 32.63 -0.25 14.88
N ALA A 275 32.76 -0.26 16.21
CA ALA A 275 32.41 -1.39 17.05
C ALA A 275 30.90 -1.74 16.99
N PHE A 276 30.03 -0.74 16.90
CA PHE A 276 28.58 -0.93 16.73
C PHE A 276 28.27 -1.45 15.33
N MET A 277 28.88 -0.87 14.29
CA MET A 277 28.71 -1.34 12.91
C MET A 277 29.21 -2.78 12.74
N ALA A 278 30.35 -3.12 13.32
CA ALA A 278 30.84 -4.50 13.34
C ALA A 278 29.85 -5.44 14.04
N ALA A 279 29.25 -5.02 15.17
CA ALA A 279 28.27 -5.82 15.89
C ALA A 279 27.02 -6.13 15.06
N ILE A 280 26.46 -5.15 14.34
CA ILE A 280 25.22 -5.34 13.56
C ILE A 280 25.44 -6.02 12.20
N ARG A 281 26.64 -5.93 11.59
CA ARG A 281 27.01 -6.58 10.32
C ARG A 281 27.31 -8.09 10.46
N GLY A 282 26.87 -8.74 11.53
CA GLY A 282 27.17 -10.14 11.82
C GLY A 282 28.36 -10.38 12.75
N GLY A 283 28.71 -9.36 13.56
CA GLY A 283 29.69 -9.48 14.64
C GLY A 283 29.14 -10.25 15.87
N PRO A 284 29.85 -10.19 17.01
CA PRO A 284 29.60 -11.04 18.19
C PRO A 284 28.26 -10.78 18.90
N ALA A 285 27.48 -9.77 18.50
CA ALA A 285 26.18 -9.50 19.12
C ALA A 285 25.08 -10.51 18.72
N PHE A 286 25.22 -11.17 17.57
CA PHE A 286 24.27 -12.19 17.08
C PHE A 286 24.98 -13.51 16.83
N ASP A 287 25.78 -13.87 17.81
CA ASP A 287 26.51 -15.12 17.85
C ASP A 287 25.75 -16.19 18.63
N CYS A 288 26.40 -17.33 18.78
CA CYS A 288 25.89 -18.45 19.57
C CYS A 288 25.69 -18.06 21.04
N ASP A 289 26.48 -17.13 21.61
CA ASP A 289 26.39 -16.75 23.02
C ASP A 289 25.11 -15.95 23.30
N PHE A 290 24.76 -15.00 22.43
CA PHE A 290 23.48 -14.30 22.57
C PHE A 290 22.29 -15.24 22.34
N ALA A 291 22.34 -16.10 21.32
CA ALA A 291 21.32 -17.12 21.10
C ALA A 291 21.18 -18.04 22.32
N THR A 292 22.29 -18.41 22.95
CA THR A 292 22.30 -19.23 24.17
C THR A 292 21.69 -18.46 25.34
N SER A 293 21.97 -17.16 25.46
CA SER A 293 21.37 -16.33 26.51
C SER A 293 19.84 -16.24 26.37
N LEU A 294 19.33 -16.19 25.13
CA LEU A 294 17.89 -16.22 24.84
C LEU A 294 17.28 -17.60 25.12
N ALA A 295 17.94 -18.68 24.70
CA ALA A 295 17.50 -20.04 24.98
C ALA A 295 17.45 -20.32 26.49
N ARG A 296 18.39 -19.78 27.29
CA ARG A 296 18.34 -19.87 28.76
C ARG A 296 17.20 -19.05 29.36
N ALA A 297 16.87 -17.89 28.77
CA ALA A 297 15.76 -17.06 29.20
C ALA A 297 14.39 -17.69 28.87
N LEU A 298 14.35 -18.62 27.91
CA LEU A 298 13.14 -19.28 27.42
C LEU A 298 13.24 -20.81 27.62
N PRO A 299 12.82 -21.35 28.78
CA PRO A 299 13.00 -22.76 29.12
C PRO A 299 12.41 -23.76 28.12
N SER A 300 11.37 -23.38 27.38
CA SER A 300 10.71 -24.23 26.37
C SER A 300 11.25 -24.04 24.95
N ALA A 301 12.24 -23.18 24.75
CA ALA A 301 12.75 -22.87 23.42
C ALA A 301 13.32 -24.13 22.75
N ARG A 302 12.86 -24.37 21.52
CA ARG A 302 13.37 -25.41 20.62
C ARG A 302 14.18 -24.81 19.48
N TYR A 303 13.78 -23.63 19.03
CA TYR A 303 14.44 -22.91 17.94
C TYR A 303 14.58 -21.43 18.24
N VAL A 304 15.77 -20.91 17.95
CA VAL A 304 16.10 -19.48 18.04
C VAL A 304 16.65 -19.05 16.69
N PHE A 305 16.01 -18.06 16.07
CA PHE A 305 16.42 -17.45 14.81
C PHE A 305 16.78 -15.99 15.06
N LEU A 306 17.95 -15.59 14.58
CA LEU A 306 18.43 -14.23 14.70
C LEU A 306 18.67 -13.68 13.30
N MET A 307 18.25 -12.44 13.08
CA MET A 307 18.54 -11.70 11.87
C MET A 307 18.94 -10.28 12.24
N THR A 308 20.01 -9.78 11.63
CA THR A 308 20.25 -8.35 11.49
C THR A 308 20.12 -7.97 10.04
N GLY A 309 19.45 -6.86 9.80
CA GLY A 309 19.46 -6.24 8.50
C GLY A 309 19.47 -4.75 8.66
N GLY A 310 19.79 -4.04 7.59
CA GLY A 310 19.73 -2.60 7.66
C GLY A 310 20.47 -1.91 6.54
N ASN A 311 20.44 -0.59 6.60
CA ASN A 311 21.18 0.24 5.69
C ASN A 311 21.76 1.48 6.38
N VAL A 312 22.95 1.85 5.93
CA VAL A 312 23.51 3.17 6.16
C VAL A 312 23.09 4.07 5.01
N VAL A 313 22.68 5.28 5.35
CA VAL A 313 22.20 6.30 4.45
C VAL A 313 23.03 7.56 4.67
N VAL A 314 23.68 8.07 3.64
CA VAL A 314 24.59 9.21 3.73
C VAL A 314 23.96 10.40 3.03
N ARG A 315 24.18 11.60 3.58
CA ARG A 315 23.80 12.84 2.90
C ARG A 315 24.64 13.00 1.64
N ASP A 316 23.98 13.26 0.52
CA ASP A 316 24.67 13.56 -0.75
C ASP A 316 25.41 14.91 -0.62
N PRO A 317 26.77 14.93 -0.64
CA PRO A 317 27.54 16.17 -0.46
C PRO A 317 27.36 17.14 -1.63
N ASP A 318 26.93 16.66 -2.79
CA ASP A 318 26.83 17.45 -4.03
C ASP A 318 25.46 18.15 -4.20
N GLN A 319 24.54 18.02 -3.23
CA GLN A 319 23.22 18.64 -3.27
C GLN A 319 23.00 19.76 -2.23
N PRO A 320 22.23 20.82 -2.56
CA PRO A 320 22.02 21.94 -1.65
C PRO A 320 21.30 21.51 -0.36
N ALA A 321 21.69 22.11 0.76
CA ALA A 321 21.26 21.71 2.11
C ALA A 321 19.73 21.63 2.33
N ARG A 322 18.93 22.29 1.48
CA ARG A 322 17.46 22.31 1.51
C ARG A 322 16.78 21.12 0.81
N ALA A 323 17.51 20.34 0.00
CA ALA A 323 16.93 19.25 -0.80
C ALA A 323 16.85 17.90 -0.07
N GLY A 324 17.58 17.71 1.04
CA GLY A 324 17.40 16.54 1.91
C GLY A 324 17.62 15.17 1.26
N ALA A 325 18.36 15.09 0.15
CA ALA A 325 18.60 13.83 -0.56
C ALA A 325 19.54 12.91 0.24
N TRP A 326 19.01 11.77 0.64
CA TRP A 326 19.69 10.73 1.41
C TRP A 326 19.88 9.51 0.51
N ARG A 327 21.12 9.02 0.34
CA ARG A 327 21.41 7.82 -0.46
C ARG A 327 21.87 6.67 0.42
N SER A 328 21.39 5.45 0.16
CA SER A 328 21.91 4.25 0.84
C SER A 328 23.37 4.08 0.45
N SER A 329 24.31 4.17 1.39
CA SER A 329 25.74 3.91 1.13
C SER A 329 26.11 2.45 1.34
N GLU A 330 25.37 1.76 2.20
CA GLU A 330 25.69 0.40 2.61
C GLU A 330 24.41 -0.31 3.04
N ARG A 331 24.30 -1.61 2.77
CA ARG A 331 23.29 -2.49 3.34
C ARG A 331 23.92 -3.77 3.84
N TRP A 332 23.29 -4.38 4.82
CA TRP A 332 23.66 -5.72 5.28
C TRP A 332 22.41 -6.52 5.60
N ASN A 333 22.54 -7.84 5.51
CA ASN A 333 21.55 -8.80 5.97
C ASN A 333 22.30 -10.07 6.40
N VAL A 334 22.18 -10.43 7.67
CA VAL A 334 22.80 -11.60 8.26
C VAL A 334 21.73 -12.34 9.03
N SER A 335 21.52 -13.62 8.69
CA SER A 335 20.59 -14.48 9.43
C SER A 335 21.25 -15.79 9.85
N ARG A 336 20.95 -16.22 11.07
CA ARG A 336 21.43 -17.46 11.67
C ARG A 336 20.31 -18.11 12.47
N GLY A 337 20.35 -19.44 12.57
CA GLY A 337 19.36 -20.21 13.31
C GLY A 337 20.00 -21.32 14.13
N TRP A 338 19.43 -21.61 15.29
CA TRP A 338 19.88 -22.67 16.17
C TRP A 338 18.71 -23.53 16.63
N ARG A 339 18.99 -24.82 16.79
CA ARG A 339 18.12 -25.78 17.50
C ARG A 339 18.66 -26.01 18.90
N VAL A 340 17.80 -25.99 19.91
CA VAL A 340 18.14 -26.31 21.29
C VAL A 340 18.11 -27.83 21.48
N ALA A 341 19.22 -28.42 21.95
CA ALA A 341 19.30 -29.84 22.26
C ALA A 341 18.51 -30.14 23.54
N ASN A 342 17.51 -31.03 23.46
CA ASN A 342 16.76 -31.44 24.64
C ASN A 342 17.57 -32.44 25.48
N ALA A 343 17.56 -32.28 26.80
CA ALA A 343 17.84 -33.40 27.70
C ALA A 343 16.74 -34.44 27.47
N GLY A 344 17.06 -35.59 26.88
CA GLY A 344 16.20 -36.74 27.02
C GLY A 344 16.04 -37.08 28.52
N PRO A 345 14.90 -37.63 28.95
CA PRO A 345 14.83 -38.17 30.31
C PRO A 345 15.92 -39.23 30.42
N ALA A 346 16.84 -39.05 31.37
CA ALA A 346 17.88 -40.01 31.66
C ALA A 346 17.21 -41.36 31.96
N THR A 347 17.20 -42.26 30.98
CA THR A 347 16.85 -43.65 31.20
C THR A 347 17.91 -44.23 32.10
N GLY A 348 17.60 -44.27 33.40
CA GLY A 348 18.35 -45.06 34.37
C GLY A 348 18.37 -46.52 33.88
N GLY A 349 19.57 -47.07 33.72
CA GLY A 349 19.74 -48.41 33.20
C GLY A 349 21.19 -48.89 33.15
N SER A 350 21.74 -49.16 34.34
CA SER A 350 22.73 -50.21 34.63
C SER A 350 24.06 -50.25 33.85
N THR A 351 25.12 -49.89 34.58
CA THR A 351 26.45 -50.52 34.61
C THR A 351 26.65 -51.82 33.81
N HIS A 352 27.64 -51.81 32.91
CA HIS A 352 28.70 -52.82 32.85
C HIS A 352 29.98 -52.22 32.21
N PRO A 353 31.18 -52.43 32.79
CA PRO A 353 32.44 -52.02 32.18
C PRO A 353 33.01 -53.17 31.35
N ASN A 354 33.34 -52.92 30.07
CA ASN A 354 34.39 -53.67 29.39
C ASN A 354 34.91 -52.94 28.14
N GLY A 355 36.19 -52.56 28.20
CA GLY A 355 37.20 -52.96 27.22
C GLY A 355 37.21 -52.32 25.83
N HIS A 356 38.05 -51.29 25.70
CA HIS A 356 38.92 -50.99 24.55
C HIS A 356 38.32 -50.85 23.14
N GLY A 357 38.30 -49.59 22.67
CA GLY A 357 38.32 -49.26 21.24
C GLY A 357 38.14 -47.76 21.03
N GLY A 358 39.25 -47.03 20.88
CA GLY A 358 39.22 -45.58 20.65
C GLY A 358 38.48 -45.20 19.37
N ARG A 359 37.43 -44.40 19.52
CA ARG A 359 36.97 -43.44 18.51
C ARG A 359 36.61 -42.15 19.24
N LEU A 360 37.37 -41.12 18.92
CA LEU A 360 37.13 -39.75 19.36
C LEU A 360 35.76 -39.27 18.86
N GLY A 361 34.93 -38.86 19.81
CA GLY A 361 34.13 -37.65 19.73
C GLY A 361 33.00 -37.61 18.71
N ASP A 362 31.88 -38.25 19.04
CA ASP A 362 30.56 -37.72 18.68
C ASP A 362 29.67 -37.91 19.92
N GLY A 363 29.99 -37.13 20.95
CA GLY A 363 29.20 -37.09 22.18
C GLY A 363 27.97 -36.26 21.91
N ASP A 364 26.79 -36.82 22.13
CA ASP A 364 25.54 -36.07 22.09
C ASP A 364 25.73 -34.74 22.83
N PRO A 365 25.36 -33.60 22.22
CA PRO A 365 25.60 -32.30 22.80
C PRO A 365 24.89 -32.21 24.16
N PRO A 366 25.53 -31.59 25.17
CA PRO A 366 24.96 -31.51 26.51
C PRO A 366 23.57 -30.87 26.46
N ALA A 367 22.66 -31.35 27.30
CA ALA A 367 21.30 -30.82 27.39
C ALA A 367 21.30 -29.28 27.49
N GLY A 368 20.55 -28.62 26.60
CA GLY A 368 20.52 -27.17 26.48
C GLY A 368 21.60 -26.57 25.57
N ALA A 369 22.45 -27.37 24.94
CA ALA A 369 23.40 -26.90 23.92
C ALA A 369 22.69 -26.50 22.63
N LEU A 370 23.20 -25.46 21.98
CA LEU A 370 22.71 -25.01 20.67
C LEU A 370 23.44 -25.70 19.54
N VAL A 371 22.67 -26.18 18.56
CA VAL A 371 23.17 -26.71 17.29
C VAL A 371 22.80 -25.71 16.19
N GLU A 372 23.80 -25.08 15.58
CA GLU A 372 23.59 -24.17 14.45
C GLU A 372 22.99 -24.91 13.25
N LEU A 373 21.97 -24.32 12.64
CA LEU A 373 21.26 -24.85 11.50
C LEU A 373 21.88 -24.31 10.20
N GLN A 374 21.86 -25.14 9.16
CA GLN A 374 22.14 -24.67 7.80
C GLN A 374 21.06 -23.66 7.38
N GLY A 375 21.43 -22.66 6.58
CA GLY A 375 20.56 -21.53 6.25
C GLY A 375 19.25 -21.94 5.57
N ASP A 376 19.30 -22.88 4.63
CA ASP A 376 18.13 -23.43 3.94
C ASP A 376 17.18 -24.20 4.87
N VAL A 377 17.74 -24.96 5.82
CA VAL A 377 16.98 -25.66 6.87
C VAL A 377 16.32 -24.66 7.81
N ALA A 378 17.05 -23.62 8.24
CA ALA A 378 16.51 -22.56 9.07
C ALA A 378 15.34 -21.84 8.38
N GLU A 379 15.49 -21.46 7.12
CA GLU A 379 14.43 -20.83 6.31
C GLU A 379 13.22 -21.75 6.11
N THR A 380 13.44 -23.04 5.92
CA THR A 380 12.35 -24.03 5.81
C THR A 380 11.55 -24.12 7.11
N ILE A 381 12.22 -24.14 8.26
CA ILE A 381 11.54 -24.14 9.57
C ILE A 381 10.81 -22.82 9.80
N ILE A 382 11.43 -21.68 9.50
CA ILE A 382 10.80 -20.36 9.59
C ILE A 382 9.49 -20.31 8.79
N ARG A 383 9.48 -20.88 7.57
CA ARG A 383 8.28 -20.97 6.72
C ARG A 383 7.22 -21.89 7.31
N ASN A 384 7.61 -23.10 7.71
CA ASN A 384 6.69 -24.11 8.23
C ASN A 384 6.05 -23.70 9.57
N GLU A 385 6.80 -22.99 10.41
CA GLU A 385 6.34 -22.50 11.70
C GLU A 385 5.68 -21.11 11.63
N GLU A 386 5.48 -20.59 10.41
CA GLU A 386 4.86 -19.30 10.12
C GLU A 386 5.54 -18.11 10.84
N LEU A 387 6.85 -18.18 11.06
CA LEU A 387 7.67 -17.09 11.62
C LEU A 387 8.00 -16.01 10.57
N LEU A 388 7.10 -15.82 9.59
CA LEU A 388 7.32 -15.00 8.40
C LEU A 388 7.17 -13.51 8.70
N LEU A 389 7.88 -12.70 7.91
CA LEU A 389 7.63 -11.27 7.82
C LEU A 389 6.32 -11.01 7.05
N SER A 390 5.84 -9.77 7.06
CA SER A 390 4.52 -9.41 6.51
C SER A 390 4.51 -9.60 4.99
N GLN A 391 3.32 -9.73 4.39
CA GLN A 391 3.14 -9.88 2.92
C GLN A 391 3.80 -8.76 2.10
N THR A 392 4.07 -7.60 2.69
CA THR A 392 4.79 -6.47 2.10
C THR A 392 6.24 -6.76 1.74
N ASP A 393 6.82 -7.89 2.20
CA ASP A 393 8.26 -8.14 2.15
C ASP A 393 8.57 -9.41 1.29
N GLU A 394 8.41 -9.37 -0.05
CA GLU A 394 9.03 -10.35 -1.01
C GLU A 394 8.29 -11.66 -1.43
N LYS A 395 6.94 -11.74 -1.40
CA LYS A 395 6.23 -13.01 -1.71
C LYS A 395 5.99 -13.33 -3.20
N PHE A 396 5.77 -12.33 -4.06
CA PHE A 396 5.41 -12.60 -5.47
C PHE A 396 6.60 -13.07 -6.31
N HIS A 397 7.76 -12.42 -6.16
CA HIS A 397 8.99 -12.83 -6.84
C HIS A 397 9.37 -14.28 -6.47
N SER A 398 9.43 -14.58 -5.17
CA SER A 398 9.69 -15.94 -4.66
C SER A 398 8.71 -17.00 -5.21
N PHE A 399 7.42 -16.65 -5.38
CA PHE A 399 6.44 -17.55 -5.97
C PHE A 399 6.68 -17.77 -7.47
N LEU A 400 6.89 -16.71 -8.24
CA LEU A 400 7.08 -16.83 -9.68
C LEU A 400 8.34 -17.64 -10.01
N PHE A 401 9.45 -17.33 -9.35
CA PHE A 401 10.76 -17.90 -9.67
C PHE A 401 11.05 -19.26 -9.02
N ALA A 402 10.17 -19.74 -8.13
CA ALA A 402 10.23 -21.13 -7.68
C ALA A 402 10.02 -22.15 -8.82
N ASP A 403 9.30 -21.76 -9.88
CA ASP A 403 9.17 -22.53 -11.13
C ASP A 403 8.73 -21.61 -12.28
N ALA A 404 9.64 -20.72 -12.70
CA ALA A 404 9.33 -19.69 -13.70
C ALA A 404 8.90 -20.29 -15.05
N ALA A 405 9.50 -21.43 -15.44
CA ALA A 405 9.22 -22.08 -16.71
C ALA A 405 7.76 -22.53 -16.84
N THR A 406 7.16 -23.02 -15.76
CA THR A 406 5.75 -23.41 -15.77
C THR A 406 4.82 -22.24 -15.47
N ARG A 407 5.20 -21.31 -14.58
CA ARG A 407 4.28 -20.27 -14.07
C ARG A 407 4.24 -19.02 -14.93
N ALA A 408 5.39 -18.53 -15.40
CA ALA A 408 5.49 -17.26 -16.11
C ALA A 408 4.69 -17.22 -17.43
N PRO A 409 4.63 -18.31 -18.24
CA PRO A 409 3.78 -18.34 -19.43
C PRO A 409 2.28 -18.22 -19.16
N HIS A 410 1.81 -18.36 -17.91
CA HIS A 410 0.40 -18.22 -17.54
C HIS A 410 0.05 -16.82 -17.02
N ILE A 411 1.04 -15.98 -16.73
CA ILE A 411 0.78 -14.61 -16.27
C ILE A 411 0.35 -13.76 -17.48
N ARG A 412 -0.81 -13.10 -17.34
CA ARG A 412 -1.42 -12.24 -18.37
C ARG A 412 -1.54 -10.79 -17.92
N ALA A 413 -1.76 -10.59 -16.63
CA ALA A 413 -1.95 -9.27 -16.05
C ALA A 413 -0.98 -9.06 -14.88
N LEU A 414 -0.42 -7.86 -14.79
CA LEU A 414 0.43 -7.45 -13.68
C LEU A 414 -0.01 -6.07 -13.19
N SER A 415 -0.33 -5.96 -11.90
CA SER A 415 -0.71 -4.70 -11.26
C SER A 415 0.31 -4.34 -10.18
N ILE A 416 1.10 -3.31 -10.45
CA ILE A 416 2.14 -2.75 -9.59
C ILE A 416 1.61 -1.41 -9.08
N GLN A 417 0.78 -1.45 -8.03
CA GLN A 417 0.26 -0.25 -7.38
C GLN A 417 1.04 0.05 -6.11
N ASN A 418 1.12 1.33 -5.76
CA ASN A 418 1.79 1.81 -4.53
C ASN A 418 3.28 1.46 -4.43
N TRP A 419 3.93 1.12 -5.54
CA TRP A 419 5.40 1.11 -5.59
C TRP A 419 5.88 2.53 -5.32
N ARG A 420 6.57 2.70 -4.19
CA ARG A 420 7.31 3.90 -3.87
C ARG A 420 8.78 3.49 -3.85
N PRO A 421 9.59 3.89 -4.85
CA PRO A 421 11.03 3.87 -4.60
C PRO A 421 11.29 4.70 -3.33
N PRO A 422 12.34 4.38 -2.55
CA PRO A 422 12.76 5.23 -1.44
C PRO A 422 12.79 6.69 -1.91
N PRO A 423 12.22 7.65 -1.16
CA PRO A 423 11.89 8.97 -1.69
C PRO A 423 13.09 9.65 -2.37
N VAL A 424 12.99 9.77 -3.70
CA VAL A 424 13.89 10.53 -4.57
C VAL A 424 13.29 11.93 -4.75
N LEU A 425 13.62 12.82 -3.81
CA LEU A 425 13.69 14.25 -4.07
C LEU A 425 15.16 14.57 -3.72
N VAL A 426 16.10 14.87 -4.60
CA VAL A 426 16.11 15.50 -5.93
C VAL A 426 17.33 14.90 -6.70
N LEU A 427 17.28 14.80 -8.02
CA LEU A 427 18.40 14.37 -8.87
C LEU A 427 19.09 15.60 -9.50
N ALA A 428 20.40 15.74 -9.25
CA ALA A 428 21.45 16.38 -10.09
C ALA A 428 22.71 16.44 -9.19
N PHE A 429 23.77 15.65 -9.35
CA PHE A 429 24.47 15.22 -10.55
C PHE A 429 25.07 13.82 -10.36
N GLN A 430 25.10 13.04 -11.44
CA GLN A 430 25.88 11.81 -11.54
C GLN A 430 27.37 12.15 -11.62
N ALA A 431 28.22 11.39 -10.95
CA ALA A 431 29.05 10.40 -11.63
C ALA A 431 29.89 9.57 -10.63
N ALA A 432 30.05 8.31 -11.01
CA ALA A 432 31.15 7.43 -10.66
C ALA A 432 31.18 6.85 -9.23
N ASP A 433 30.55 5.69 -9.13
CA ASP A 433 31.27 4.40 -9.06
C ASP A 433 31.04 3.57 -7.79
N GLN A 434 30.88 2.27 -8.04
CA GLN A 434 30.83 1.11 -7.12
C GLN A 434 29.50 0.89 -6.36
N ALA A 435 28.60 -0.01 -6.79
CA ALA A 435 28.68 -1.47 -7.00
C ALA A 435 28.81 -2.28 -5.69
N SER A 436 27.67 -2.60 -5.06
CA SER A 436 27.48 -3.68 -4.07
C SER A 436 25.98 -3.94 -3.89
N PRO A 437 25.53 -5.20 -3.64
CA PRO A 437 24.30 -5.74 -4.19
C PRO A 437 23.12 -5.46 -3.28
N ASP A 438 22.42 -4.38 -3.59
CA ASP A 438 21.01 -4.28 -3.28
C ASP A 438 20.24 -5.27 -4.16
N VAL A 439 19.25 -5.96 -3.59
CA VAL A 439 18.16 -6.51 -4.40
C VAL A 439 17.40 -5.29 -4.92
N ASP A 440 17.87 -4.80 -6.05
CA ASP A 440 17.26 -3.71 -6.78
C ASP A 440 15.84 -4.14 -7.11
N VAL A 441 14.85 -3.62 -6.38
CA VAL A 441 13.45 -3.96 -6.62
C VAL A 441 13.04 -3.55 -8.03
N ALA A 442 13.67 -2.54 -8.62
CA ALA A 442 13.51 -2.27 -10.04
C ALA A 442 14.06 -3.43 -10.88
N ALA A 443 15.23 -4.00 -10.54
CA ALA A 443 15.72 -5.21 -11.16
C ALA A 443 14.79 -6.43 -10.94
N LEU A 444 14.19 -6.62 -9.77
CA LEU A 444 13.20 -7.68 -9.54
C LEU A 444 11.95 -7.48 -10.42
N LEU A 445 11.44 -6.26 -10.51
CA LEU A 445 10.29 -5.95 -11.36
C LEU A 445 10.63 -6.14 -12.83
N VAL A 446 11.81 -5.70 -13.26
CA VAL A 446 12.34 -5.96 -14.61
C VAL A 446 12.43 -7.46 -14.85
N GLU A 447 12.95 -8.24 -13.91
CA GLU A 447 13.05 -9.69 -14.01
C GLU A 447 11.67 -10.35 -14.13
N ILE A 448 10.69 -9.92 -13.33
CA ILE A 448 9.29 -10.37 -13.43
C ILE A 448 8.71 -10.06 -14.81
N ILE A 449 8.84 -8.81 -15.28
CA ILE A 449 8.26 -8.34 -16.54
C ILE A 449 8.89 -9.07 -17.73
N THR A 450 10.23 -9.18 -17.75
CA THR A 450 10.97 -9.87 -18.80
C THR A 450 10.72 -11.38 -18.81
N SER A 451 10.46 -11.98 -17.65
CA SER A 451 10.13 -13.41 -17.54
C SER A 451 8.71 -13.74 -17.97
N CYS A 452 7.81 -12.75 -18.08
CA CYS A 452 6.40 -12.95 -18.42
C CYS A 452 6.08 -12.41 -19.84
N PRO A 453 6.51 -13.10 -20.92
CA PRO A 453 6.40 -12.59 -22.30
C PRO A 453 4.97 -12.52 -22.85
N GLN A 454 3.99 -13.06 -22.12
CA GLN A 454 2.58 -13.10 -22.53
C GLN A 454 1.72 -12.09 -21.75
N LEU A 455 2.34 -11.11 -21.10
CA LEU A 455 1.64 -10.01 -20.44
C LEU A 455 0.81 -9.22 -21.45
N THR A 456 -0.49 -9.18 -21.25
CA THR A 456 -1.47 -8.42 -22.03
C THR A 456 -1.93 -7.17 -21.30
N ASP A 457 -1.83 -7.14 -19.97
CA ASP A 457 -2.36 -6.07 -19.14
C ASP A 457 -1.33 -5.65 -18.08
N ILE A 458 -0.97 -4.37 -18.06
CA ILE A 458 -0.09 -3.80 -17.04
C ILE A 458 -0.75 -2.58 -16.40
N SER A 459 -0.75 -2.54 -15.08
CA SER A 459 -1.04 -1.35 -14.30
C SER A 459 0.19 -0.99 -13.48
N ILE A 460 0.73 0.22 -13.64
CA ILE A 460 1.91 0.68 -12.93
C ILE A 460 1.73 2.11 -12.43
N THR A 461 2.42 2.44 -11.35
CA THR A 461 2.45 3.76 -10.75
C THR A 461 3.86 4.35 -10.82
N LEU A 462 4.02 5.52 -11.45
CA LEU A 462 5.31 6.18 -11.69
C LEU A 462 5.27 7.62 -11.14
N TYR A 463 5.49 7.79 -9.83
CA TYR A 463 5.20 9.06 -9.16
C TYR A 463 6.29 10.15 -9.22
N PHE A 464 7.57 9.86 -9.49
CA PHE A 464 8.65 10.81 -9.13
C PHE A 464 9.86 10.91 -10.07
N ASP A 465 9.78 10.57 -11.34
CA ASP A 465 10.94 10.64 -12.25
C ASP A 465 12.20 9.97 -11.69
N SER A 466 12.00 8.85 -11.00
CA SER A 466 13.09 8.12 -10.38
C SER A 466 13.98 7.50 -11.47
N ILE A 467 15.30 7.59 -11.31
CA ILE A 467 16.25 6.86 -12.18
C ILE A 467 15.98 5.36 -12.20
N HIS A 468 15.41 4.83 -11.13
CA HIS A 468 15.08 3.40 -11.00
C HIS A 468 13.87 2.98 -11.85
N ASP A 469 13.07 3.94 -12.35
CA ASP A 469 11.95 3.57 -13.21
C ASP A 469 12.40 3.31 -14.65
N GLN A 470 13.55 3.83 -15.10
CA GLN A 470 13.98 3.67 -16.50
C GLN A 470 14.12 2.21 -16.94
N PRO A 471 14.77 1.32 -16.15
CA PRO A 471 14.82 -0.11 -16.49
C PRO A 471 13.43 -0.74 -16.59
N ILE A 472 12.51 -0.35 -15.69
CA ILE A 472 11.13 -0.86 -15.69
C ILE A 472 10.38 -0.36 -16.92
N VAL A 473 10.51 0.92 -17.26
CA VAL A 473 9.94 1.55 -18.47
C VAL A 473 10.43 0.80 -19.71
N ALA A 474 11.73 0.58 -19.83
CA ALA A 474 12.32 -0.16 -20.95
C ALA A 474 11.79 -1.60 -21.03
N ALA A 475 11.67 -2.30 -19.89
CA ALA A 475 11.13 -3.66 -19.84
C ALA A 475 9.67 -3.73 -20.28
N ILE A 476 8.83 -2.78 -19.85
CA ILE A 476 7.43 -2.70 -20.28
C ILE A 476 7.33 -2.35 -21.77
N ALA A 477 8.12 -1.38 -22.23
CA ALA A 477 8.12 -0.94 -23.63
C ALA A 477 8.56 -2.05 -24.61
N ALA A 478 9.41 -2.97 -24.16
CA ALA A 478 9.87 -4.12 -24.92
C ALA A 478 8.78 -5.21 -25.13
N LEU A 479 7.73 -5.23 -24.29
CA LEU A 479 6.63 -6.18 -24.46
C LEU A 479 5.94 -5.94 -25.80
N GLN A 480 5.64 -7.01 -26.53
CA GLN A 480 4.95 -6.99 -27.83
C GLN A 480 3.49 -7.46 -27.73
N THR A 481 3.12 -8.06 -26.61
CA THR A 481 1.78 -8.63 -26.36
C THR A 481 0.85 -7.69 -25.61
N LEU A 482 1.35 -6.53 -25.17
CA LEU A 482 0.62 -5.64 -24.30
C LEU A 482 -0.58 -5.03 -25.05
N ARG A 483 -1.76 -5.08 -24.44
CA ARG A 483 -3.02 -4.57 -25.00
C ARG A 483 -3.69 -3.57 -24.08
N SER A 484 -3.45 -3.66 -22.78
CA SER A 484 -3.98 -2.75 -21.77
C SER A 484 -2.84 -2.19 -20.95
N LEU A 485 -2.78 -0.87 -20.85
CA LEU A 485 -1.77 -0.17 -20.05
C LEU A 485 -2.48 0.85 -19.14
N THR A 486 -2.23 0.78 -17.85
CA THR A 486 -2.64 1.77 -16.86
C THR A 486 -1.39 2.40 -16.26
N VAL A 487 -1.19 3.71 -16.45
CA VAL A 487 -0.06 4.45 -15.88
C VAL A 487 -0.58 5.50 -14.93
N THR A 488 -0.32 5.32 -13.64
CA THR A 488 -0.72 6.28 -12.60
C THR A 488 0.35 7.34 -12.44
N GLY A 489 -0.03 8.62 -12.53
CA GLY A 489 0.87 9.77 -12.48
C GLY A 489 1.16 10.37 -13.86
N TRP A 490 1.81 11.54 -13.87
CA TRP A 490 2.21 12.26 -15.10
C TRP A 490 3.65 12.76 -15.00
N SER A 491 4.56 11.81 -14.76
CA SER A 491 6.00 12.02 -14.66
C SER A 491 6.67 11.93 -16.04
N THR A 492 7.88 12.47 -16.21
CA THR A 492 8.73 12.25 -17.39
C THR A 492 8.87 10.77 -17.73
N ASN A 493 9.02 9.89 -16.74
CA ASN A 493 9.08 8.43 -16.95
C ASN A 493 7.76 7.86 -17.48
N ALA A 494 6.61 8.33 -16.98
CA ALA A 494 5.31 7.95 -17.54
C ALA A 494 5.17 8.39 -19.00
N LEU A 495 5.62 9.62 -19.32
CA LEU A 495 5.60 10.12 -20.70
C LEU A 495 6.55 9.33 -21.61
N ASN A 496 7.74 8.97 -21.12
CA ASN A 496 8.70 8.15 -21.86
C ASN A 496 8.13 6.75 -22.11
N LEU A 497 7.53 6.12 -21.10
CA LEU A 497 6.85 4.84 -21.28
C LEU A 497 5.77 4.90 -22.35
N LEU A 498 4.92 5.93 -22.31
CA LEU A 498 3.88 6.10 -23.32
C LEU A 498 4.44 6.33 -24.71
N ARG A 499 5.62 6.95 -24.86
CA ARG A 499 6.31 7.16 -26.14
C ARG A 499 7.04 5.93 -26.67
N GLU A 500 7.59 5.12 -25.77
CA GLU A 500 8.45 3.99 -26.11
C GLU A 500 7.67 2.69 -26.32
N VAL A 501 6.44 2.59 -25.78
CA VAL A 501 5.64 1.37 -25.92
C VAL A 501 5.28 1.12 -27.38
N SER A 502 5.78 0.01 -27.93
CA SER A 502 5.57 -0.38 -29.32
C SER A 502 4.39 -1.36 -29.51
N SER A 503 3.90 -1.91 -28.40
CA SER A 503 2.77 -2.83 -28.38
C SER A 503 1.48 -2.18 -28.93
N PRO A 504 0.59 -2.97 -29.57
CA PRO A 504 -0.68 -2.49 -30.10
C PRO A 504 -1.71 -2.25 -28.97
N ILE A 505 -1.47 -1.23 -28.14
CA ILE A 505 -2.32 -0.87 -27.01
C ILE A 505 -3.74 -0.57 -27.50
N ARG A 506 -4.71 -1.27 -26.91
CA ARG A 506 -6.15 -1.10 -27.14
C ARG A 506 -6.81 -0.33 -26.02
N THR A 507 -6.37 -0.52 -24.78
CA THR A 507 -6.91 0.19 -23.61
C THR A 507 -5.79 0.95 -22.93
N LEU A 508 -5.96 2.27 -22.81
CA LEU A 508 -5.03 3.13 -22.09
C LEU A 508 -5.77 3.83 -20.96
N SER A 509 -5.23 3.75 -19.75
CA SER A 509 -5.74 4.44 -18.58
C SER A 509 -4.66 5.29 -17.95
N ILE A 510 -4.93 6.58 -17.75
CA ILE A 510 -4.00 7.51 -17.12
C ILE A 510 -4.69 8.18 -15.93
N PRO A 511 -4.79 7.48 -14.79
CA PRO A 511 -5.25 8.06 -13.55
C PRO A 511 -4.17 9.01 -13.00
N SER A 512 -4.28 10.27 -13.38
CA SER A 512 -3.37 11.34 -12.99
C SER A 512 -4.16 12.47 -12.38
N PHE A 513 -3.63 13.12 -11.34
CA PHE A 513 -4.19 14.36 -10.78
C PHE A 513 -3.87 15.61 -11.63
N TYR A 514 -3.06 15.44 -12.67
CA TYR A 514 -2.78 16.51 -13.63
C TYR A 514 -3.88 16.57 -14.69
N ASN A 515 -4.24 17.80 -15.07
CA ASN A 515 -5.19 18.04 -16.14
C ASN A 515 -4.55 17.68 -17.47
N VAL A 516 -4.99 16.58 -18.07
CA VAL A 516 -4.53 16.16 -19.39
C VAL A 516 -5.23 17.02 -20.43
N ASP A 517 -4.47 17.75 -21.24
CA ASP A 517 -5.01 18.52 -22.36
C ASP A 517 -4.66 17.86 -23.71
N PRO A 518 -5.31 18.26 -24.82
CA PRO A 518 -5.01 17.68 -26.13
C PRO A 518 -3.55 17.79 -26.56
N ALA A 519 -2.87 18.90 -26.22
CA ALA A 519 -1.45 19.05 -26.55
C ALA A 519 -0.59 18.02 -25.81
N SER A 520 -0.95 17.72 -24.56
CA SER A 520 -0.31 16.68 -23.75
C SER A 520 -0.55 15.29 -24.34
N LEU A 521 -1.75 15.00 -24.84
CA LEU A 521 -2.02 13.73 -25.54
C LEU A 521 -1.20 13.61 -26.83
N GLU A 522 -1.10 14.67 -27.62
CA GLU A 522 -0.33 14.67 -28.87
C GLU A 522 1.16 14.50 -28.69
N MET A 523 1.69 14.90 -27.54
CA MET A 523 3.10 14.66 -27.24
C MET A 523 3.44 13.19 -27.01
N VAL A 524 2.46 12.32 -26.78
CA VAL A 524 2.70 10.93 -26.36
C VAL A 524 1.88 9.88 -27.11
N LEU A 525 0.67 10.16 -27.57
CA LEU A 525 -0.23 9.17 -28.14
C LEU A 525 -0.32 9.05 -29.68
N PRO A 526 0.29 9.89 -30.55
CA PRO A 526 0.04 9.78 -31.99
C PRO A 526 0.31 8.40 -32.59
N HIS A 527 1.34 7.70 -32.11
CA HIS A 527 1.68 6.35 -32.57
C HIS A 527 0.72 5.26 -32.06
N LEU A 528 0.01 5.50 -30.95
CA LEU A 528 -1.01 4.59 -30.41
C LEU A 528 -2.40 4.83 -31.03
N ALA A 529 -2.61 5.98 -31.69
CA ALA A 529 -3.88 6.35 -32.29
C ALA A 529 -4.51 5.29 -33.22
N PRO A 530 -3.75 4.50 -34.02
CA PRO A 530 -4.33 3.46 -34.87
C PRO A 530 -4.89 2.24 -34.12
N THR A 531 -4.39 1.96 -32.92
CA THR A 531 -4.74 0.74 -32.16
C THR A 531 -5.60 1.01 -30.94
N LEU A 532 -5.58 2.23 -30.42
CA LEU A 532 -6.25 2.61 -29.18
C LEU A 532 -7.78 2.61 -29.35
N GLN A 533 -8.45 1.71 -28.62
CA GLN A 533 -9.90 1.52 -28.66
C GLN A 533 -10.61 2.12 -27.45
N GLU A 534 -9.94 2.17 -26.30
CA GLU A 534 -10.49 2.68 -25.06
C GLU A 534 -9.47 3.61 -24.37
N LEU A 535 -9.91 4.82 -24.04
CA LEU A 535 -9.09 5.81 -23.33
C LEU A 535 -9.77 6.19 -22.02
N LYS A 536 -9.06 6.06 -20.90
CA LYS A 536 -9.51 6.46 -19.56
C LYS A 536 -8.60 7.53 -18.99
N LEU A 537 -9.16 8.67 -18.62
CA LEU A 537 -8.48 9.81 -18.04
C LEU A 537 -9.17 10.17 -16.73
N LEU A 538 -8.41 10.54 -15.70
CA LEU A 538 -9.03 11.02 -14.46
C LEU A 538 -9.47 12.48 -14.61
N TYR A 539 -8.58 13.37 -15.03
CA TYR A 539 -8.91 14.76 -15.37
C TYR A 539 -8.57 15.05 -16.83
N PHE A 540 -9.57 15.48 -17.60
CA PHE A 540 -9.35 15.92 -18.97
C PHE A 540 -9.79 17.37 -19.13
N ARG A 541 -8.90 18.17 -19.71
CA ARG A 541 -9.13 19.58 -20.00
C ARG A 541 -9.14 19.76 -21.52
N PRO A 542 -10.31 19.82 -22.17
CA PRO A 542 -10.40 20.02 -23.62
C PRO A 542 -9.80 21.35 -24.11
N ARG A 543 -9.45 22.26 -23.18
CA ARG A 543 -9.00 23.63 -23.47
C ARG A 543 -7.88 24.10 -22.54
N ARG A 544 -6.70 24.44 -23.07
CA ARG A 544 -5.54 24.86 -22.27
C ARG A 544 -5.73 26.24 -21.59
N SER A 545 -6.30 27.21 -22.29
CA SER A 545 -6.64 28.55 -21.75
C SER A 545 -7.97 29.06 -22.29
N LEU A 546 -8.74 29.77 -21.46
CA LEU A 546 -9.97 30.50 -21.84
C LEU A 546 -9.72 31.57 -22.91
N THR A 547 -8.48 32.04 -23.04
CA THR A 547 -8.07 33.07 -24.03
C THR A 547 -7.65 32.47 -25.37
N ASP A 548 -7.33 31.17 -25.42
CA ASP A 548 -6.55 30.61 -26.54
C ASP A 548 -7.33 30.33 -27.82
N ASP A 549 -8.65 30.57 -27.90
CA ASP A 549 -9.38 30.40 -29.18
C ASP A 549 -10.82 30.93 -29.13
N VAL A 550 -11.24 31.57 -30.23
CA VAL A 550 -12.65 31.79 -30.54
C VAL A 550 -13.28 30.42 -30.85
N PRO A 551 -14.41 30.04 -30.23
CA PRO A 551 -15.12 28.82 -30.58
C PRO A 551 -15.35 28.72 -32.10
N GLY A 552 -14.89 27.64 -32.72
CA GLY A 552 -15.01 27.43 -34.17
C GLY A 552 -13.82 27.88 -35.02
N SER A 553 -12.68 28.29 -34.43
CA SER A 553 -11.44 28.54 -35.18
C SER A 553 -10.97 27.25 -35.89
N PRO A 554 -10.96 27.19 -37.24
CA PRO A 554 -10.57 26.00 -37.99
C PRO A 554 -9.09 25.64 -37.80
N ASP A 555 -8.27 26.58 -37.33
CA ASP A 555 -6.83 26.38 -37.11
C ASP A 555 -6.55 25.50 -35.88
N PHE A 556 -7.43 25.50 -34.88
CA PHE A 556 -7.27 24.65 -33.69
C PHE A 556 -7.26 23.16 -34.04
N PHE A 557 -8.07 22.76 -35.02
CA PHE A 557 -8.32 21.36 -35.36
C PHE A 557 -7.39 20.81 -36.44
N ARG A 558 -6.92 21.65 -37.37
CA ARG A 558 -6.17 21.17 -38.55
C ARG A 558 -4.81 20.57 -38.20
N ALA A 559 -4.22 20.96 -37.06
CA ALA A 559 -2.91 20.48 -36.62
C ALA A 559 -2.99 19.26 -35.67
N ARG A 560 -4.20 18.80 -35.30
CA ARG A 560 -4.38 17.91 -34.17
C ARG A 560 -4.57 16.44 -34.59
N THR A 561 -4.02 15.53 -33.79
CA THR A 561 -4.13 14.08 -34.05
C THR A 561 -5.51 13.57 -33.68
N GLN A 562 -6.16 12.86 -34.59
CA GLN A 562 -7.43 12.18 -34.34
C GLN A 562 -7.19 10.73 -33.88
N TYR A 563 -7.94 10.29 -32.88
CA TYR A 563 -7.92 8.94 -32.34
C TYR A 563 -9.09 8.14 -32.91
N ALA A 564 -9.07 7.91 -34.22
CA ALA A 564 -10.17 7.29 -34.97
C ALA A 564 -10.43 5.81 -34.60
N ALA A 565 -9.54 5.15 -33.87
CA ALA A 565 -9.79 3.81 -33.35
C ALA A 565 -10.57 3.81 -32.02
N VAL A 566 -10.62 4.95 -31.31
CA VAL A 566 -11.22 5.04 -29.97
C VAL A 566 -12.73 4.93 -30.08
N ARG A 567 -13.27 3.85 -29.49
CA ARG A 567 -14.69 3.54 -29.39
C ARG A 567 -15.25 3.81 -28.00
N ALA A 568 -14.40 3.85 -26.98
CA ALA A 568 -14.77 4.16 -25.61
C ALA A 568 -13.87 5.23 -24.97
N LEU A 569 -14.48 6.23 -24.35
CA LEU A 569 -13.82 7.31 -23.63
C LEU A 569 -14.39 7.38 -22.22
N SER A 570 -13.51 7.36 -21.21
CA SER A 570 -13.85 7.58 -19.81
C SER A 570 -13.07 8.76 -19.28
N VAL A 571 -13.75 9.76 -18.75
CA VAL A 571 -13.17 10.93 -18.11
C VAL A 571 -13.77 11.04 -16.71
N GLY A 572 -12.94 10.95 -15.67
CA GLY A 572 -13.40 11.06 -14.29
C GLY A 572 -13.97 12.44 -13.97
N GLN A 573 -13.33 13.50 -14.45
CA GLN A 573 -13.79 14.88 -14.34
C GLN A 573 -13.34 15.70 -15.54
N LEU A 574 -14.26 16.44 -16.15
CA LEU A 574 -13.93 17.43 -17.17
C LEU A 574 -13.59 18.76 -16.49
N VAL A 575 -12.38 19.25 -16.75
CA VAL A 575 -11.91 20.53 -16.22
C VAL A 575 -12.15 21.60 -17.28
N GLY A 576 -13.09 22.49 -16.99
CA GLY A 576 -13.64 23.47 -17.93
C GLY A 576 -14.85 22.95 -18.74
N PRO A 577 -15.28 23.70 -19.77
CA PRO A 577 -16.52 23.42 -20.48
C PRO A 577 -16.44 22.14 -21.33
N PRO A 578 -17.46 21.25 -21.27
CA PRO A 578 -17.52 20.01 -22.04
C PRO A 578 -17.92 20.28 -23.50
N LEU A 579 -16.97 20.76 -24.32
CA LEU A 579 -17.22 21.14 -25.71
C LEU A 579 -17.21 19.91 -26.65
N LEU A 580 -18.35 19.62 -27.27
CA LEU A 580 -18.56 18.46 -28.13
C LEU A 580 -17.79 18.51 -29.45
N ASP A 581 -17.66 19.69 -30.08
CA ASP A 581 -16.88 19.85 -31.31
C ASP A 581 -15.45 19.32 -31.14
N ARG A 582 -14.85 19.59 -29.97
CA ARG A 582 -13.52 19.10 -29.60
C ARG A 582 -13.51 17.60 -29.38
N LEU A 583 -14.43 17.08 -28.57
CA LEU A 583 -14.51 15.64 -28.31
C LEU A 583 -14.76 14.84 -29.59
N GLN A 584 -15.64 15.32 -30.46
CA GLN A 584 -15.93 14.70 -31.76
C GLN A 584 -14.73 14.79 -32.71
N HIS A 585 -14.00 15.90 -32.70
CA HIS A 585 -12.78 16.01 -33.50
C HIS A 585 -11.70 15.02 -33.04
N PHE A 586 -11.45 14.92 -31.73
CA PHE A 586 -10.43 14.02 -31.20
C PHE A 586 -10.83 12.55 -31.31
N PHE A 587 -12.11 12.24 -31.12
CA PHE A 587 -12.64 10.87 -31.07
C PHE A 587 -13.79 10.71 -32.09
N PRO A 588 -13.51 10.83 -33.40
CA PRO A 588 -14.56 10.88 -34.42
C PRO A 588 -15.34 9.57 -34.56
N ALA A 589 -14.74 8.45 -34.15
CA ALA A 589 -15.32 7.12 -34.25
C ALA A 589 -15.95 6.62 -32.93
N LEU A 590 -16.15 7.49 -31.94
CA LEU A 590 -16.73 7.12 -30.65
C LEU A 590 -18.17 6.64 -30.84
N ASP A 591 -18.38 5.33 -30.71
CA ASP A 591 -19.69 4.68 -30.86
C ASP A 591 -20.02 3.69 -29.74
N GLY A 592 -19.05 3.38 -28.88
CA GLY A 592 -19.17 2.50 -27.74
C GLY A 592 -19.61 3.26 -26.48
N ALA A 593 -18.67 3.58 -25.60
CA ALA A 593 -18.98 4.14 -24.29
C ALA A 593 -18.42 5.56 -24.10
N LEU A 594 -19.25 6.49 -23.63
CA LEU A 594 -18.84 7.81 -23.17
C LEU A 594 -19.15 7.94 -21.67
N LEU A 595 -18.11 7.84 -20.84
CA LEU A 595 -18.21 8.05 -19.41
C LEU A 595 -17.59 9.40 -19.08
N VAL A 596 -18.37 10.31 -18.51
CA VAL A 596 -17.92 11.65 -18.15
C VAL A 596 -18.45 11.93 -16.75
N GLY A 597 -17.59 11.87 -15.74
CA GLY A 597 -17.98 12.26 -14.38
C GLY A 597 -18.18 13.77 -14.27
N GLY A 598 -18.03 14.34 -13.07
CA GLY A 598 -18.39 15.75 -12.81
C GLY A 598 -17.82 16.75 -13.83
N ALA A 599 -18.60 17.78 -14.16
CA ALA A 599 -18.09 18.99 -14.80
C ALA A 599 -17.59 19.95 -13.72
N ASP A 600 -16.64 20.80 -14.09
CA ASP A 600 -16.19 21.93 -13.27
C ASP A 600 -17.39 22.80 -12.84
N SER A 601 -17.64 22.88 -11.53
CA SER A 601 -18.75 23.64 -10.94
C SER A 601 -18.59 25.16 -11.11
N THR A 602 -17.44 25.62 -11.59
CA THR A 602 -17.11 27.04 -11.75
C THR A 602 -17.83 27.75 -12.90
N LEU A 603 -18.61 27.05 -13.73
CA LEU A 603 -19.37 27.70 -14.81
C LEU A 603 -20.61 28.39 -14.26
N ASP A 604 -20.72 29.71 -14.47
CA ASP A 604 -21.95 30.45 -14.19
C ASP A 604 -23.09 30.07 -15.17
N ALA A 605 -24.31 30.47 -14.85
CA ALA A 605 -25.50 30.14 -15.64
C ALA A 605 -25.41 30.58 -17.11
N ARG A 606 -24.76 31.73 -17.38
CA ARG A 606 -24.60 32.26 -18.74
C ARG A 606 -23.60 31.41 -19.53
N ALA A 607 -22.46 31.09 -18.93
CA ALA A 607 -21.45 30.24 -19.52
C ALA A 607 -21.99 28.83 -19.81
N ARG A 608 -22.85 28.28 -18.93
CA ARG A 608 -23.55 27.01 -19.16
C ARG A 608 -24.42 27.06 -20.42
N GLU A 609 -25.22 28.11 -20.60
CA GLU A 609 -26.06 28.24 -21.80
C GLU A 609 -25.23 28.51 -23.06
N ASP A 610 -24.13 29.25 -22.98
CA ASP A 610 -23.21 29.47 -24.09
C ASP A 610 -22.55 28.16 -24.54
N VAL A 611 -22.14 27.32 -23.60
CA VAL A 611 -21.60 25.96 -23.86
C VAL A 611 -22.67 25.08 -24.49
N ARG A 612 -23.89 25.11 -23.97
CA ARG A 612 -25.03 24.37 -24.51
C ARG A 612 -25.34 24.78 -25.94
N ALA A 613 -25.36 26.09 -26.23
CA ALA A 613 -25.54 26.63 -27.57
C ALA A 613 -24.38 26.26 -28.51
N ALA A 614 -23.13 26.24 -28.03
CA ALA A 614 -21.99 25.76 -28.80
C ALA A 614 -22.11 24.28 -29.15
N ASN A 615 -22.49 23.42 -28.20
CA ASN A 615 -22.66 21.98 -28.41
C ASN A 615 -23.82 21.64 -29.36
N ARG A 616 -24.93 22.41 -29.33
CA ARG A 616 -25.99 22.28 -30.33
C ARG A 616 -25.49 22.63 -31.73
N ARG A 617 -24.80 23.77 -31.88
CA ARG A 617 -24.21 24.18 -33.17
C ARG A 617 -23.22 23.14 -33.71
N ALA A 618 -22.38 22.58 -32.84
CA ALA A 618 -21.41 21.55 -33.21
C ALA A 618 -22.07 20.31 -33.82
N GLN A 619 -23.27 19.95 -33.38
CA GLN A 619 -24.02 18.80 -33.90
C GLN A 619 -24.84 19.11 -35.15
N ASP A 620 -25.21 20.38 -35.36
CA ASP A 620 -26.07 20.81 -36.46
C ASP A 620 -25.30 21.18 -37.73
N SER A 621 -24.09 21.69 -37.60
CA SER A 621 -23.40 22.39 -38.69
C SER A 621 -22.92 21.57 -39.91
N LEU A 622 -23.31 20.32 -40.24
CA LEU A 622 -22.93 19.57 -41.46
C LEU A 622 -21.50 19.77 -42.07
N SER A 623 -20.51 20.25 -41.31
CA SER A 623 -19.27 20.73 -41.94
C SER A 623 -18.53 19.50 -42.44
N PRO A 624 -17.99 19.52 -43.67
CA PRO A 624 -17.23 18.38 -44.20
C PRO A 624 -16.03 18.00 -43.33
N HIS A 625 -15.63 18.85 -42.38
CA HIS A 625 -14.49 18.66 -41.50
C HIS A 625 -14.82 18.01 -40.15
N TRP A 626 -16.08 17.76 -39.80
CA TRP A 626 -16.44 17.06 -38.58
C TRP A 626 -17.47 15.96 -38.82
N GLN A 627 -17.33 14.85 -38.10
CA GLN A 627 -18.30 13.77 -38.09
C GLN A 627 -18.98 13.77 -36.72
N ALA A 628 -20.25 14.15 -36.69
CA ALA A 628 -21.06 13.92 -35.50
C ALA A 628 -21.11 12.43 -35.20
N TRP A 629 -21.07 12.08 -33.91
CA TRP A 629 -21.23 10.69 -33.50
C TRP A 629 -22.57 10.16 -33.98
N LYS A 630 -22.55 9.00 -34.66
CA LYS A 630 -23.76 8.43 -35.26
C LYS A 630 -24.66 7.73 -34.25
N LYS A 631 -24.06 7.20 -33.18
CA LYS A 631 -24.71 6.53 -32.05
C LYS A 631 -23.72 6.45 -30.89
N LEU A 632 -24.21 6.22 -29.68
CA LEU A 632 -23.42 5.82 -28.52
C LEU A 632 -24.09 4.61 -27.86
N ASP A 633 -23.35 3.52 -27.70
CA ASP A 633 -23.89 2.32 -27.05
C ASP A 633 -24.11 2.54 -25.54
N ARG A 634 -23.25 3.32 -24.88
CA ARG A 634 -23.39 3.65 -23.45
C ARG A 634 -22.94 5.07 -23.14
N VAL A 635 -23.73 5.81 -22.37
CA VAL A 635 -23.38 7.11 -21.79
C VAL A 635 -23.52 7.03 -20.27
N VAL A 636 -22.48 7.41 -19.54
CA VAL A 636 -22.51 7.55 -18.08
C VAL A 636 -22.06 8.96 -17.73
N CYS A 637 -22.92 9.76 -17.12
CA CYS A 637 -22.52 11.11 -16.71
C CYS A 637 -23.39 11.69 -15.61
N THR A 638 -22.97 12.82 -15.03
CA THR A 638 -23.85 13.57 -14.11
C THR A 638 -24.99 14.24 -14.89
N PRO A 639 -26.15 14.52 -14.25
CA PRO A 639 -27.22 15.31 -14.86
C PRO A 639 -26.75 16.64 -15.46
N SER A 640 -25.91 17.38 -14.72
CA SER A 640 -25.32 18.65 -15.17
C SER A 640 -24.50 18.50 -16.47
N VAL A 641 -23.69 17.44 -16.57
CA VAL A 641 -22.90 17.16 -17.78
C VAL A 641 -23.80 16.79 -18.95
N LEU A 642 -24.81 15.93 -18.73
CA LEU A 642 -25.74 15.55 -19.79
C LEU A 642 -26.43 16.77 -20.39
N HIS A 643 -26.90 17.67 -19.53
CA HIS A 643 -27.54 18.92 -19.92
C HIS A 643 -26.63 19.80 -20.78
N LEU A 644 -25.35 19.94 -20.40
CA LEU A 644 -24.37 20.71 -21.16
C LEU A 644 -24.04 20.07 -22.50
N LEU A 645 -23.91 18.75 -22.57
CA LEU A 645 -23.53 18.04 -23.80
C LEU A 645 -24.60 18.14 -24.88
N THR A 646 -25.89 18.17 -24.55
CA THR A 646 -27.00 18.24 -25.55
C THR A 646 -26.93 17.17 -26.64
N LEU A 647 -26.51 15.94 -26.30
CA LEU A 647 -26.32 14.86 -27.28
C LEU A 647 -27.60 14.61 -28.10
N ARG A 648 -27.50 14.69 -29.43
CA ARG A 648 -28.57 14.41 -30.41
C ARG A 648 -28.43 13.04 -31.06
N CYS A 649 -27.30 12.37 -30.90
CA CYS A 649 -27.12 11.03 -31.42
C CYS A 649 -27.93 10.00 -30.61
N PRO A 650 -28.41 8.91 -31.23
CA PRO A 650 -29.04 7.80 -30.50
C PRO A 650 -28.13 7.24 -29.41
N ILE A 651 -28.66 7.13 -28.19
CA ILE A 651 -27.97 6.51 -27.04
C ILE A 651 -28.69 5.19 -26.74
N ARG A 652 -27.97 4.07 -26.67
CA ARG A 652 -28.59 2.77 -26.33
C ARG A 652 -28.76 2.58 -24.82
N HIS A 653 -27.77 2.98 -24.04
CA HIS A 653 -27.81 2.88 -22.58
C HIS A 653 -27.36 4.20 -21.94
N LEU A 654 -28.24 4.87 -21.19
CA LEU A 654 -27.92 6.06 -20.42
C LEU A 654 -27.94 5.72 -18.92
N MET A 655 -26.87 6.08 -18.21
CA MET A 655 -26.78 5.95 -16.74
C MET A 655 -26.40 7.31 -16.17
N LEU A 656 -27.18 7.82 -15.22
CA LEU A 656 -26.89 9.06 -14.54
C LEU A 656 -26.11 8.77 -13.25
N ASP A 657 -24.93 9.36 -13.12
CA ASP A 657 -24.12 9.31 -11.89
C ASP A 657 -24.54 10.49 -10.99
N LEU A 658 -25.25 10.16 -9.91
CA LEU A 658 -25.77 11.14 -8.94
C LEU A 658 -24.78 11.44 -7.81
N ASP A 659 -23.69 10.67 -7.68
CA ASP A 659 -22.75 10.79 -6.56
C ASP A 659 -21.83 12.02 -6.68
N HIS A 660 -21.79 12.65 -7.86
CA HIS A 660 -20.86 13.73 -8.19
C HIS A 660 -21.54 15.10 -8.42
N ASP A 661 -22.86 15.20 -8.30
CA ASP A 661 -23.63 16.44 -8.54
C ASP A 661 -23.91 17.15 -7.20
N HIS A 662 -22.86 17.69 -6.57
CA HIS A 662 -22.95 18.57 -5.40
C HIS A 662 -22.96 20.04 -5.86
N ASP A 663 -24.05 20.48 -6.48
CA ASP A 663 -24.31 21.90 -6.75
C ASP A 663 -25.36 22.39 -5.74
N ASP A 664 -24.92 22.63 -4.50
CA ASP A 664 -25.79 23.04 -3.37
C ASP A 664 -26.44 24.43 -3.59
N ASP A 665 -25.97 25.19 -4.57
CA ASP A 665 -26.38 26.58 -4.84
C ASP A 665 -27.37 26.74 -6.02
N ALA A 666 -27.79 25.65 -6.67
CA ALA A 666 -28.71 25.75 -7.81
C ALA A 666 -30.19 25.87 -7.37
N GLU A 667 -30.85 26.99 -7.72
CA GLU A 667 -32.30 27.23 -7.46
C GLU A 667 -33.25 26.17 -8.05
N GLU A 668 -32.77 25.32 -8.96
CA GLU A 668 -33.56 24.28 -9.59
C GLU A 668 -32.74 22.98 -9.74
N PRO A 669 -33.29 21.81 -9.33
CA PRO A 669 -32.52 20.57 -9.26
C PRO A 669 -32.07 20.11 -10.66
N PRO A 670 -30.79 19.76 -10.85
CA PRO A 670 -30.21 19.31 -12.13
C PRO A 670 -31.01 18.21 -12.84
N ILE A 671 -31.69 17.36 -12.07
CA ILE A 671 -32.55 16.28 -12.54
C ILE A 671 -33.72 16.78 -13.40
N ARG A 672 -34.34 17.92 -13.05
CA ARG A 672 -35.48 18.47 -13.83
C ARG A 672 -35.04 18.92 -15.22
N ARG A 673 -33.89 19.58 -15.32
CA ARG A 673 -33.31 20.05 -16.59
C ARG A 673 -32.90 18.89 -17.49
N ALA A 674 -32.24 17.87 -16.93
CA ALA A 674 -31.90 16.65 -17.66
C ALA A 674 -33.17 15.92 -18.17
N ALA A 675 -34.26 15.92 -17.41
CA ALA A 675 -35.52 15.33 -17.83
C ALA A 675 -36.20 16.09 -19.00
N GLU A 676 -36.02 17.41 -19.07
CA GLU A 676 -36.50 18.22 -20.22
C GLU A 676 -35.71 17.91 -21.50
N ASP A 677 -34.39 17.78 -21.41
CA ASP A 677 -33.55 17.40 -22.56
C ASP A 677 -33.91 15.99 -23.09
N LEU A 678 -34.21 15.05 -22.20
CA LEU A 678 -34.67 13.71 -22.58
C LEU A 678 -36.05 13.69 -23.25
N ARG A 679 -36.89 14.71 -23.02
CA ARG A 679 -38.15 14.89 -23.75
C ARG A 679 -37.90 15.43 -25.16
N GLU A 680 -36.91 16.28 -25.35
CA GLU A 680 -36.52 16.84 -26.66
C GLU A 680 -35.80 15.80 -27.54
N ASN A 681 -35.06 14.86 -26.95
CA ASN A 681 -34.42 13.73 -27.63
C ASN A 681 -34.87 12.40 -27.02
N PRO A 682 -36.02 11.83 -27.45
CA PRO A 682 -36.49 10.57 -26.92
C PRO A 682 -35.49 9.45 -27.25
N VAL A 683 -34.75 9.04 -26.23
CA VAL A 683 -33.94 7.82 -26.26
C VAL A 683 -34.90 6.68 -26.60
N ARG A 684 -34.74 6.03 -27.76
CA ARG A 684 -35.47 4.80 -28.06
C ARG A 684 -34.99 3.72 -27.08
N ALA A 685 -35.80 3.51 -26.04
CA ALA A 685 -35.62 2.44 -25.05
C ALA A 685 -35.66 1.05 -25.69
#